data_AF-A0A962RED2-F1
#
_entry.id   AF-A0A962RED2-F1
#
_cell.length_a   1.000
_cell.length_b   1.000
_cell.length_c   1.000
_cell.angle_alpha   90.00
_cell.angle_beta   90.00
_cell.angle_gamma   90.00
#
_symmetry.space_group_name_H-M   'P 1'
#
loop_
_entity.id
_entity.type
_entity.pdbx_description
1 polymer ?
#
loop_
_entity_poly.entity_id
_entity_poly.type
_entity_poly.pdbx_seq_one_letter_code
_entity_poly.pdbx_strand_id
1 'polypeptide(L)'
;MPLPKKWPGTALRRCLLALASTTFGLQVHAQAPDFSTCVGTLFSTEEDFMSPVGERHDGNPVISDGDLLALDAVSGQVRICARNHDLLRPGVMVEVEQALGLDAVDAILPGQGLIAFSTELDEQFGRFGHGDVLFPNGTIIPNAVLVARFQLADNVGLDALQFTGKREAILEAVKLAREIGPEKLKSDPNTYLERIARLGVDIWFSIEGTAEPVGNPRILDGDLLSAVHGNKVLAQADLLAAPIPAGIRDRGVDFGLDAVTTDRTGNRERIQFSTEILYDGRPHAFTDGDVLALGGAISVQHETLIKTLKPRARFLGLDALSIVPVDLAGQPHIDSLCGDAFNAIDFGADGLWRANFASMAPGDPPRRPCGMHVPVGGTLPPGLSTPGGDITRFRVTYESLNASLPPLTGGITTSWRLRAPHPVFPWLCAWAPAATLKLETDGDGWMDARDFLDAMLGNPSGITGDGGGFGCANPHLRLAVWDTKALPDDRENDLMRLRLEWETSGGGVVTSPFSHSVQLDNILPQMPPYPNNLEVRLNDGSGTLVPACGQAPSGASVFQVWAEFEDPYYWFFTLQVEGGDPPTSHYFGSPSGDNWHEYFETPDGPGPVGPLKNTDDQGTLGMGLVHLRNIDMTELGASFKRCCYLLELRVYDASIRHTFAGINPGTSLDLNDRRAIVTFEAGN
;
A
#
# COMPACT_ATOMS: atom_id res chain seq x y z
N MET A 1 -49.97 -77.12 40.14
CA MET A 1 -50.34 -75.91 40.92
C MET A 1 -49.34 -74.81 40.60
N PRO A 2 -49.71 -73.52 40.57
CA PRO A 2 -50.82 -72.91 39.85
C PRO A 2 -50.34 -72.06 38.63
N LEU A 3 -51.29 -71.49 37.87
CA LEU A 3 -51.10 -70.43 36.86
C LEU A 3 -51.36 -69.03 37.51
N PRO A 4 -51.21 -67.86 36.83
CA PRO A 4 -50.81 -67.53 35.43
C PRO A 4 -49.55 -66.60 35.45
N LYS A 5 -49.19 -65.60 34.59
CA LYS A 5 -49.55 -64.94 33.27
C LYS A 5 -48.27 -64.11 32.90
N LYS A 6 -47.99 -63.53 31.71
CA LYS A 6 -48.64 -63.30 30.39
C LYS A 6 -47.62 -63.64 29.26
N TRP A 7 -48.12 -63.74 28.03
CA TRP A 7 -47.45 -63.58 26.71
C TRP A 7 -48.35 -62.62 25.85
N PRO A 8 -48.12 -62.28 24.55
CA PRO A 8 -47.09 -62.75 23.59
C PRO A 8 -46.37 -61.63 22.77
N GLY A 9 -45.49 -62.04 21.86
CA GLY A 9 -45.02 -61.24 20.71
C GLY A 9 -44.58 -62.16 19.56
N THR A 10 -45.24 -62.07 18.39
CA THR A 10 -45.04 -62.99 17.25
C THR A 10 -44.00 -62.49 16.25
N ALA A 11 -43.34 -63.42 15.55
CA ALA A 11 -42.34 -63.12 14.53
C ALA A 11 -42.59 -63.84 13.19
N LEU A 12 -42.21 -63.14 12.12
CA LEU A 12 -41.86 -63.59 10.76
C LEU A 12 -42.93 -64.12 9.76
N ARG A 13 -43.03 -63.33 8.67
CA ARG A 13 -43.06 -63.70 7.23
C ARG A 13 -44.31 -64.32 6.60
N ARG A 14 -44.92 -63.51 5.72
CA ARG A 14 -45.38 -63.93 4.39
C ARG A 14 -44.94 -62.93 3.31
N CYS A 15 -44.71 -63.48 2.11
CA CYS A 15 -44.78 -62.95 0.75
C CYS A 15 -44.33 -61.52 0.38
N LEU A 16 -43.72 -61.46 -0.82
CA LEU A 16 -43.48 -60.25 -1.61
C LEU A 16 -44.78 -59.44 -1.84
N LEU A 17 -44.61 -58.13 -1.96
CA LEU A 17 -45.29 -57.35 -3.00
C LEU A 17 -44.26 -56.36 -3.58
N ALA A 18 -44.24 -56.19 -4.90
CA ALA A 18 -43.39 -55.19 -5.54
C ALA A 18 -44.12 -53.85 -5.63
N LEU A 19 -43.47 -52.77 -5.21
CA LEU A 19 -43.92 -51.39 -5.45
C LEU A 19 -42.79 -50.66 -6.18
N ALA A 20 -43.03 -50.36 -7.45
CA ALA A 20 -42.13 -49.58 -8.27
C ALA A 20 -42.27 -48.09 -7.91
N SER A 21 -41.54 -47.66 -6.87
CA SER A 21 -41.41 -46.24 -6.53
C SER A 21 -40.60 -45.55 -7.64
N THR A 22 -41.28 -44.91 -8.59
CA THR A 22 -40.66 -43.96 -9.50
C THR A 22 -40.23 -42.73 -8.71
N THR A 23 -39.03 -42.77 -8.16
CA THR A 23 -38.35 -41.58 -7.66
C THR A 23 -38.13 -40.64 -8.83
N PHE A 24 -38.91 -39.56 -8.89
CA PHE A 24 -38.53 -38.40 -9.67
C PHE A 24 -37.20 -37.89 -9.09
N GLY A 25 -36.11 -38.19 -9.81
CA GLY A 25 -34.81 -37.63 -9.51
C GLY A 25 -34.87 -36.13 -9.74
N LEU A 26 -35.13 -35.38 -8.66
CA LEU A 26 -34.76 -33.97 -8.61
C LEU A 26 -33.24 -33.91 -8.78
N GLN A 27 -32.80 -33.65 -10.02
CA GLN A 27 -31.45 -33.18 -10.27
C GLN A 27 -31.34 -31.79 -9.64
N VAL A 28 -31.03 -31.76 -8.34
CA VAL A 28 -30.47 -30.59 -7.69
C VAL A 28 -29.18 -30.29 -8.45
N HIS A 29 -29.29 -29.39 -9.42
CA HIS A 29 -28.12 -28.77 -10.00
C HIS A 29 -27.53 -27.93 -8.88
N ALA A 30 -26.48 -28.45 -8.24
CA ALA A 30 -25.67 -27.65 -7.34
C ALA A 30 -25.25 -26.40 -8.13
N GLN A 31 -25.64 -25.23 -7.66
CA GLN A 31 -25.19 -23.98 -8.26
C GLN A 31 -23.64 -23.98 -8.27
N ALA A 32 -23.04 -23.31 -9.26
CA ALA A 32 -21.62 -23.01 -9.15
C ALA A 32 -21.41 -22.15 -7.89
N PRO A 33 -20.34 -22.36 -7.10
CA PRO A 33 -20.01 -21.49 -5.98
C PRO A 33 -19.91 -20.04 -6.48
N ASP A 34 -20.53 -19.12 -5.76
CA ASP A 34 -20.55 -17.71 -6.12
C ASP A 34 -19.43 -16.97 -5.38
N PHE A 35 -18.25 -16.98 -5.99
CA PHE A 35 -17.07 -16.29 -5.51
C PHE A 35 -17.14 -14.75 -5.62
N SER A 36 -18.31 -14.15 -5.91
CA SER A 36 -18.48 -12.68 -5.92
C SER A 36 -18.27 -12.00 -4.55
N THR A 37 -18.30 -12.77 -3.45
CA THR A 37 -17.98 -12.34 -2.08
C THR A 37 -16.47 -12.23 -1.81
N CYS A 38 -15.64 -12.88 -2.63
CA CYS A 38 -14.18 -12.93 -2.51
C CYS A 38 -13.52 -11.66 -3.05
N VAL A 39 -13.69 -10.54 -2.34
CA VAL A 39 -13.20 -9.21 -2.74
C VAL A 39 -12.63 -8.46 -1.53
N GLY A 40 -11.42 -7.90 -1.69
CA GLY A 40 -10.67 -7.23 -0.63
C GLY A 40 -9.37 -7.98 -0.32
N THR A 41 -8.91 -7.90 0.93
CA THR A 41 -7.85 -8.77 1.44
C THR A 41 -8.45 -10.15 1.70
N LEU A 42 -7.97 -11.16 0.98
CA LEU A 42 -8.33 -12.55 1.21
C LEU A 42 -7.22 -13.26 1.98
N PHE A 43 -7.57 -14.12 2.93
CA PHE A 43 -6.60 -14.78 3.80
C PHE A 43 -7.12 -16.11 4.36
N SER A 44 -6.20 -16.96 4.84
CA SER A 44 -6.51 -18.08 5.75
C SER A 44 -5.83 -17.87 7.11
N THR A 45 -5.97 -18.82 8.02
CA THR A 45 -5.45 -18.76 9.40
C THR A 45 -4.85 -20.09 9.83
N GLU A 46 -3.88 -20.03 10.75
CA GLU A 46 -3.12 -21.16 11.34
C GLU A 46 -3.86 -22.50 11.49
N GLU A 47 -3.10 -23.59 11.30
CA GLU A 47 -3.54 -24.97 11.50
C GLU A 47 -4.32 -25.19 12.81
N ASP A 48 -5.28 -26.12 12.79
CA ASP A 48 -6.12 -26.47 13.95
C ASP A 48 -7.04 -25.30 14.43
N PHE A 49 -7.03 -24.12 13.77
CA PHE A 49 -7.91 -23.01 14.12
C PHE A 49 -9.39 -23.36 13.92
N MET A 50 -10.18 -23.20 14.99
CA MET A 50 -11.64 -23.30 14.94
C MET A 50 -12.34 -22.22 15.77
N SER A 51 -13.15 -21.36 15.13
CA SER A 51 -14.01 -20.38 15.82
C SER A 51 -15.49 -20.49 15.43
N PRO A 52 -16.44 -20.52 16.40
CA PRO A 52 -17.87 -20.64 16.14
C PRO A 52 -18.55 -19.30 15.77
N VAL A 53 -17.88 -18.44 14.99
CA VAL A 53 -18.24 -17.03 14.76
C VAL A 53 -18.21 -16.66 13.26
N GLY A 54 -18.82 -17.50 12.42
CA GLY A 54 -19.16 -17.15 11.04
C GLY A 54 -20.62 -16.67 10.87
N GLU A 55 -20.85 -15.71 9.98
CA GLU A 55 -22.17 -15.58 9.35
C GLU A 55 -22.44 -16.79 8.45
N ARG A 56 -23.71 -17.15 8.26
CA ARG A 56 -24.10 -18.39 7.59
C ARG A 56 -24.06 -18.26 6.07
N HIS A 57 -22.91 -18.56 5.47
CA HIS A 57 -22.81 -18.87 4.04
C HIS A 57 -23.61 -20.15 3.71
N ASP A 58 -23.37 -21.22 4.48
CA ASP A 58 -23.90 -22.57 4.30
C ASP A 58 -24.85 -23.02 5.44
N GLY A 59 -24.75 -22.38 6.61
CA GLY A 59 -25.47 -22.74 7.84
C GLY A 59 -24.58 -23.26 8.97
N ASN A 60 -23.31 -23.60 8.68
CA ASN A 60 -22.29 -23.94 9.66
C ASN A 60 -21.71 -22.65 10.28
N PRO A 61 -21.79 -22.44 11.61
CA PRO A 61 -21.24 -21.26 12.26
C PRO A 61 -19.72 -21.35 12.53
N VAL A 62 -19.09 -22.50 12.30
CA VAL A 62 -17.65 -22.71 12.51
C VAL A 62 -16.87 -22.20 11.30
N ILE A 63 -15.76 -21.52 11.57
CA ILE A 63 -14.66 -21.23 10.64
C ILE A 63 -13.51 -22.19 10.96
N SER A 64 -12.80 -22.66 9.92
CA SER A 64 -11.60 -23.51 10.01
C SER A 64 -10.43 -22.96 9.18
N ASP A 65 -9.22 -23.39 9.50
CA ASP A 65 -7.99 -23.37 8.67
C ASP A 65 -8.19 -23.54 7.14
N GLY A 66 -9.15 -24.37 6.72
CA GLY A 66 -9.49 -24.59 5.31
C GLY A 66 -10.42 -23.56 4.67
N ASP A 67 -10.83 -22.49 5.35
CA ASP A 67 -11.77 -21.49 4.83
C ASP A 67 -11.06 -20.24 4.29
N LEU A 68 -11.28 -19.90 3.02
CA LEU A 68 -10.81 -18.64 2.48
C LEU A 68 -11.69 -17.50 2.99
N LEU A 69 -11.13 -16.67 3.87
CA LEU A 69 -11.78 -15.51 4.46
C LEU A 69 -11.56 -14.27 3.62
N ALA A 70 -12.45 -13.28 3.76
CA ALA A 70 -12.34 -11.97 3.14
C ALA A 70 -12.54 -10.87 4.18
N LEU A 71 -11.52 -10.04 4.40
CA LEU A 71 -11.66 -8.78 5.14
C LEU A 71 -12.26 -7.72 4.21
N ASP A 72 -13.42 -7.22 4.60
CA ASP A 72 -14.09 -6.12 3.95
C ASP A 72 -13.40 -4.78 4.27
N ALA A 73 -12.74 -4.20 3.27
CA ALA A 73 -11.97 -2.95 3.42
C ALA A 73 -12.82 -1.71 3.81
N VAL A 74 -14.15 -1.79 3.71
CA VAL A 74 -15.07 -0.68 4.04
C VAL A 74 -15.53 -0.73 5.49
N SER A 75 -15.93 -1.93 5.93
CA SER A 75 -16.61 -2.16 7.21
C SER A 75 -15.70 -2.77 8.28
N GLY A 76 -14.51 -3.25 7.90
CA GLY A 76 -13.62 -4.00 8.78
C GLY A 76 -14.20 -5.33 9.24
N GLN A 77 -15.19 -5.87 8.49
CA GLN A 77 -15.82 -7.14 8.80
C GLN A 77 -15.21 -8.27 7.99
N VAL A 78 -14.86 -9.37 8.67
CA VAL A 78 -14.49 -10.61 8.00
C VAL A 78 -15.71 -11.46 7.72
N ARG A 79 -15.81 -11.92 6.48
CA ARG A 79 -16.79 -12.89 5.99
C ARG A 79 -16.06 -14.11 5.43
N ILE A 80 -16.75 -15.25 5.40
CA ILE A 80 -16.29 -16.43 4.66
C ILE A 80 -16.51 -16.13 3.16
N CYS A 81 -15.45 -16.21 2.37
CA CYS A 81 -15.49 -16.02 0.92
C CYS A 81 -15.72 -17.36 0.21
N ALA A 82 -15.01 -18.41 0.62
CA ALA A 82 -15.21 -19.78 0.15
C ALA A 82 -14.83 -20.79 1.23
N ARG A 83 -15.56 -21.91 1.30
CA ARG A 83 -15.16 -23.08 2.09
C ARG A 83 -14.09 -23.89 1.36
N ASN A 84 -13.34 -24.71 2.10
CA ASN A 84 -12.48 -25.75 1.53
C ASN A 84 -13.23 -26.60 0.47
N HIS A 85 -14.51 -26.93 0.74
CA HIS A 85 -15.37 -27.70 -0.18
C HIS A 85 -15.96 -26.90 -1.36
N ASP A 86 -15.97 -25.56 -1.31
CA ASP A 86 -16.31 -24.70 -2.46
C ASP A 86 -15.14 -24.64 -3.44
N LEU A 87 -13.91 -24.58 -2.91
CA LEU A 87 -12.66 -24.59 -3.65
C LEU A 87 -12.38 -25.98 -4.26
N LEU A 88 -12.49 -27.05 -3.47
CA LEU A 88 -12.27 -28.45 -3.87
C LEU A 88 -13.52 -29.11 -4.49
N ARG A 89 -14.39 -28.31 -5.13
CA ARG A 89 -15.78 -28.67 -5.50
C ARG A 89 -15.98 -30.11 -6.01
N PRO A 90 -16.82 -30.94 -5.35
CA PRO A 90 -17.08 -32.32 -5.75
C PRO A 90 -17.48 -32.50 -7.23
N GLY A 91 -16.79 -33.41 -7.91
CA GLY A 91 -16.97 -33.71 -9.34
C GLY A 91 -16.16 -32.82 -10.28
N VAL A 92 -15.52 -31.78 -9.75
CA VAL A 92 -14.44 -31.01 -10.40
C VAL A 92 -13.11 -31.38 -9.74
N MET A 93 -13.09 -31.34 -8.41
CA MET A 93 -12.13 -32.02 -7.53
C MET A 93 -12.89 -33.06 -6.67
N VAL A 94 -12.25 -33.64 -5.65
CA VAL A 94 -12.74 -34.86 -4.97
C VAL A 94 -13.75 -34.52 -3.85
N GLU A 95 -14.62 -35.46 -3.50
CA GLU A 95 -15.32 -35.39 -2.20
C GLU A 95 -14.31 -35.57 -1.06
N VAL A 96 -14.04 -34.48 -0.33
CA VAL A 96 -13.26 -34.50 0.91
C VAL A 96 -14.23 -34.36 2.09
N GLU A 97 -14.14 -35.27 3.07
CA GLU A 97 -15.01 -35.27 4.27
C GLU A 97 -14.48 -34.38 5.42
N GLN A 98 -13.32 -33.74 5.23
CA GLN A 98 -12.55 -32.97 6.20
C GLN A 98 -11.98 -31.72 5.51
N ALA A 99 -11.51 -30.72 6.28
CA ALA A 99 -10.69 -29.64 5.73
C ALA A 99 -9.27 -30.16 5.46
N LEU A 100 -8.61 -29.64 4.42
CA LEU A 100 -7.19 -29.91 4.11
C LEU A 100 -6.30 -28.70 4.40
N GLY A 101 -6.72 -27.75 5.25
CA GLY A 101 -6.12 -26.42 5.37
C GLY A 101 -6.19 -25.60 4.07
N LEU A 102 -5.57 -24.43 4.08
CA LEU A 102 -5.28 -23.59 2.92
C LEU A 102 -3.93 -22.90 3.16
N ASP A 103 -2.89 -23.44 2.54
CA ASP A 103 -1.45 -23.15 2.74
C ASP A 103 -0.91 -22.08 1.76
N ALA A 104 -1.67 -21.78 0.70
CA ALA A 104 -1.48 -20.54 -0.05
C ALA A 104 -2.73 -20.16 -0.85
N VAL A 105 -2.81 -18.88 -1.24
CA VAL A 105 -3.87 -18.39 -2.13
C VAL A 105 -3.41 -17.24 -3.02
N ASP A 106 -3.83 -17.25 -4.28
CA ASP A 106 -3.74 -16.12 -5.20
C ASP A 106 -5.06 -15.90 -5.96
N ALA A 107 -5.82 -14.88 -5.57
CA ALA A 107 -7.09 -14.55 -6.20
C ALA A 107 -6.92 -13.61 -7.40
N ILE A 108 -6.69 -14.23 -8.56
CA ILE A 108 -6.41 -13.55 -9.84
C ILE A 108 -7.65 -12.85 -10.40
N LEU A 109 -8.79 -13.57 -10.46
CA LEU A 109 -10.12 -13.06 -10.83
C LEU A 109 -11.19 -13.80 -10.02
N PRO A 110 -11.33 -13.50 -8.71
CA PRO A 110 -12.22 -14.23 -7.81
C PRO A 110 -13.68 -14.24 -8.28
N GLY A 111 -14.22 -13.10 -8.73
CA GLY A 111 -15.59 -13.02 -9.30
C GLY A 111 -15.82 -13.80 -10.59
N GLN A 112 -14.81 -14.52 -11.12
CA GLN A 112 -14.92 -15.47 -12.23
C GLN A 112 -14.55 -16.90 -11.83
N GLY A 113 -14.36 -17.17 -10.52
CA GLY A 113 -13.89 -18.45 -9.98
C GLY A 113 -12.42 -18.76 -10.29
N LEU A 114 -11.61 -17.75 -10.61
CA LEU A 114 -10.17 -17.88 -10.84
C LEU A 114 -9.40 -17.46 -9.59
N ILE A 115 -9.38 -18.38 -8.63
CA ILE A 115 -8.52 -18.38 -7.45
C ILE A 115 -7.54 -19.55 -7.64
N ALA A 116 -6.26 -19.30 -7.51
CA ALA A 116 -5.25 -20.35 -7.35
C ALA A 116 -5.04 -20.58 -5.85
N PHE A 117 -4.79 -21.80 -5.40
CA PHE A 117 -4.56 -22.11 -3.99
C PHE A 117 -3.75 -23.38 -3.78
N SER A 118 -3.16 -23.54 -2.59
CA SER A 118 -2.61 -24.82 -2.09
C SER A 118 -3.37 -25.26 -0.83
N THR A 119 -3.07 -26.45 -0.32
CA THR A 119 -3.72 -27.06 0.85
C THR A 119 -2.68 -27.76 1.71
N GLU A 120 -2.64 -27.53 3.00
CA GLU A 120 -1.75 -28.19 3.98
C GLU A 120 -1.70 -29.73 3.85
N LEU A 121 -2.82 -30.38 3.52
CA LEU A 121 -2.88 -31.86 3.51
C LEU A 121 -3.01 -32.49 2.11
N ASP A 122 -2.20 -33.54 1.88
CA ASP A 122 -2.29 -34.45 0.74
C ASP A 122 -3.71 -35.04 0.55
N GLU A 123 -4.17 -35.15 -0.69
CA GLU A 123 -5.46 -35.78 -0.99
C GLU A 123 -5.40 -37.30 -0.73
N GLN A 124 -6.40 -37.85 -0.03
CA GLN A 124 -6.44 -39.25 0.43
C GLN A 124 -6.26 -40.33 -0.66
N PHE A 125 -6.55 -40.02 -1.93
CA PHE A 125 -6.34 -40.91 -3.08
C PHE A 125 -5.14 -40.50 -3.97
N GLY A 126 -4.36 -39.50 -3.56
CA GLY A 126 -3.14 -39.04 -4.23
C GLY A 126 -3.37 -38.36 -5.58
N ARG A 127 -4.51 -37.69 -5.80
CA ARG A 127 -4.76 -36.94 -7.05
C ARG A 127 -4.07 -35.58 -7.11
N PHE A 128 -3.82 -34.99 -5.95
CA PHE A 128 -2.95 -33.84 -5.74
C PHE A 128 -2.28 -34.00 -4.37
N GLY A 129 -1.13 -33.35 -4.21
CA GLY A 129 -0.45 -33.22 -2.92
C GLY A 129 -0.51 -31.81 -2.35
N HIS A 130 -0.07 -31.65 -1.11
CA HIS A 130 -0.10 -30.38 -0.38
C HIS A 130 0.60 -29.22 -1.09
N GLY A 131 1.67 -29.51 -1.86
CA GLY A 131 2.38 -28.51 -2.66
C GLY A 131 1.85 -28.29 -4.10
N ASP A 132 0.72 -28.87 -4.51
CA ASP A 132 0.18 -28.72 -5.87
C ASP A 132 -0.75 -27.49 -5.98
N VAL A 133 -0.52 -26.60 -6.96
CA VAL A 133 -1.40 -25.42 -7.16
C VAL A 133 -2.72 -25.83 -7.82
N LEU A 134 -3.81 -25.64 -7.08
CA LEU A 134 -5.18 -25.99 -7.41
C LEU A 134 -5.99 -24.79 -7.91
N PHE A 135 -7.08 -25.07 -8.64
CA PHE A 135 -8.08 -24.08 -9.05
C PHE A 135 -9.50 -24.69 -8.94
N PRO A 136 -10.55 -23.92 -8.53
CA PRO A 136 -11.93 -24.42 -8.43
C PRO A 136 -12.58 -24.87 -9.74
N ASN A 137 -11.87 -24.71 -10.87
CA ASN A 137 -12.25 -25.19 -12.19
C ASN A 137 -11.62 -26.55 -12.57
N GLY A 138 -10.88 -27.19 -11.66
CA GLY A 138 -10.27 -28.51 -11.86
C GLY A 138 -8.89 -28.49 -12.53
N THR A 139 -8.27 -27.32 -12.66
CA THR A 139 -6.87 -27.20 -13.10
C THR A 139 -5.94 -27.50 -11.93
N ILE A 140 -4.87 -28.25 -12.20
CA ILE A 140 -3.81 -28.58 -11.25
C ILE A 140 -2.47 -28.27 -11.93
N ILE A 141 -1.60 -27.52 -11.27
CA ILE A 141 -0.19 -27.34 -11.63
C ILE A 141 0.64 -28.01 -10.53
N PRO A 142 1.19 -29.22 -10.78
CA PRO A 142 1.87 -29.97 -9.73
C PRO A 142 3.11 -29.28 -9.16
N ASN A 143 3.44 -29.53 -7.90
CA ASN A 143 4.59 -28.97 -7.18
C ASN A 143 5.91 -29.13 -7.97
N ALA A 144 6.12 -30.33 -8.56
CA ALA A 144 7.19 -30.65 -9.51
C ALA A 144 7.43 -29.59 -10.61
N VAL A 145 6.43 -28.78 -10.98
CA VAL A 145 6.54 -27.71 -11.97
C VAL A 145 7.24 -26.48 -11.39
N LEU A 146 6.91 -26.10 -10.16
CA LEU A 146 7.48 -24.93 -9.48
C LEU A 146 8.93 -25.20 -9.07
N VAL A 147 9.16 -26.35 -8.44
CA VAL A 147 10.48 -26.76 -7.93
C VAL A 147 11.45 -27.27 -9.02
N ALA A 148 10.96 -27.45 -10.27
CA ALA A 148 11.68 -28.04 -11.40
C ALA A 148 13.10 -27.51 -11.63
N ARG A 149 13.32 -26.23 -11.31
CA ARG A 149 14.61 -25.53 -11.53
C ARG A 149 15.52 -25.50 -10.30
N PHE A 150 14.97 -25.80 -9.13
CA PHE A 150 15.67 -25.77 -7.84
C PHE A 150 16.22 -27.14 -7.42
N GLN A 151 15.84 -28.22 -8.14
CA GLN A 151 16.27 -29.61 -7.87
C GLN A 151 15.84 -30.13 -6.49
N LEU A 152 14.70 -29.66 -5.99
CA LEU A 152 14.07 -30.17 -4.77
C LEU A 152 13.34 -31.50 -5.03
N ALA A 153 12.83 -32.10 -3.96
CA ALA A 153 11.77 -33.09 -4.07
C ALA A 153 10.48 -32.44 -4.61
N ASP A 154 9.61 -33.26 -5.17
CA ASP A 154 8.24 -32.90 -5.53
C ASP A 154 7.34 -33.15 -4.32
N ASN A 155 6.41 -32.22 -4.08
CA ASN A 155 5.50 -32.17 -2.92
C ASN A 155 6.23 -31.82 -1.61
N VAL A 156 6.48 -30.52 -1.41
CA VAL A 156 7.25 -29.91 -0.30
C VAL A 156 6.53 -28.66 0.27
N GLY A 157 5.22 -28.77 0.48
CA GLY A 157 4.35 -27.62 0.80
C GLY A 157 4.31 -26.52 -0.26
N LEU A 158 3.53 -25.47 0.00
CA LEU A 158 3.51 -24.18 -0.70
C LEU A 158 2.90 -23.09 0.20
N ASP A 159 3.68 -22.63 1.17
CA ASP A 159 3.38 -21.60 2.18
C ASP A 159 3.05 -20.23 1.54
N ALA A 160 3.39 -20.03 0.26
CA ALA A 160 2.96 -18.86 -0.49
C ALA A 160 2.80 -19.10 -1.99
N LEU A 161 1.94 -18.31 -2.62
CA LEU A 161 1.67 -18.35 -4.06
C LEU A 161 1.29 -16.97 -4.61
N GLN A 162 1.94 -16.55 -5.70
CA GLN A 162 1.63 -15.30 -6.39
C GLN A 162 1.93 -15.36 -7.89
N PHE A 163 0.90 -15.35 -8.74
CA PHE A 163 1.07 -15.15 -10.19
C PHE A 163 1.35 -13.68 -10.49
N THR A 164 2.43 -13.43 -11.23
CA THR A 164 2.78 -12.12 -11.78
C THR A 164 2.65 -12.14 -13.31
N GLY A 165 2.48 -10.97 -13.92
CA GLY A 165 2.21 -10.80 -15.35
C GLY A 165 0.83 -10.21 -15.65
N LYS A 166 0.53 -10.01 -16.93
CA LYS A 166 -0.76 -9.45 -17.35
C LYS A 166 -1.91 -10.43 -17.11
N ARG A 167 -3.07 -9.92 -16.71
CA ARG A 167 -4.29 -10.71 -16.43
C ARG A 167 -4.66 -11.66 -17.57
N GLU A 168 -4.62 -11.19 -18.81
CA GLU A 168 -4.96 -11.98 -20.01
C GLU A 168 -3.92 -13.07 -20.28
N ALA A 169 -2.66 -12.80 -19.91
CA ALA A 169 -1.56 -13.75 -20.01
C ALA A 169 -1.63 -14.82 -18.91
N ILE A 170 -2.00 -14.46 -17.68
CA ILE A 170 -2.26 -15.40 -16.57
C ILE A 170 -3.47 -16.29 -16.91
N LEU A 171 -4.55 -15.73 -17.48
CA LEU A 171 -5.69 -16.51 -17.98
C LEU A 171 -5.28 -17.57 -19.02
N GLU A 172 -4.44 -17.19 -19.99
CA GLU A 172 -3.92 -18.14 -20.99
C GLU A 172 -2.93 -19.15 -20.37
N ALA A 173 -2.19 -18.78 -19.32
CA ALA A 173 -1.33 -19.69 -18.54
C ALA A 173 -2.16 -20.76 -17.80
N VAL A 174 -3.20 -20.38 -17.04
CA VAL A 174 -4.05 -21.37 -16.34
C VAL A 174 -4.80 -22.26 -17.34
N LYS A 175 -5.31 -21.68 -18.44
CA LYS A 175 -5.89 -22.44 -19.56
C LYS A 175 -4.89 -23.44 -20.14
N LEU A 176 -3.63 -23.05 -20.31
CA LEU A 176 -2.55 -23.91 -20.79
C LEU A 176 -2.23 -25.06 -19.81
N ALA A 177 -2.16 -24.80 -18.51
CA ALA A 177 -1.95 -25.86 -17.52
C ALA A 177 -3.02 -26.96 -17.65
N ARG A 178 -4.29 -26.55 -17.79
CA ARG A 178 -5.43 -27.45 -18.02
C ARG A 178 -5.39 -28.17 -19.38
N GLU A 179 -4.84 -27.56 -20.42
CA GLU A 179 -4.65 -28.19 -21.74
C GLU A 179 -3.51 -29.23 -21.76
N ILE A 180 -2.49 -29.08 -20.89
CA ILE A 180 -1.40 -30.06 -20.74
C ILE A 180 -1.80 -31.21 -19.80
N GLY A 181 -2.41 -30.88 -18.65
CA GLY A 181 -2.82 -31.81 -17.61
C GLY A 181 -1.69 -32.23 -16.66
N PRO A 182 -2.00 -32.55 -15.37
CA PRO A 182 -1.00 -32.70 -14.31
C PRO A 182 0.06 -33.75 -14.60
N GLU A 183 -0.31 -34.93 -15.11
CA GLU A 183 0.64 -36.01 -15.48
C GLU A 183 1.73 -35.54 -16.45
N LYS A 184 1.36 -34.71 -17.44
CA LYS A 184 2.31 -34.22 -18.45
C LYS A 184 3.08 -32.99 -17.98
N LEU A 185 2.49 -32.18 -17.10
CA LEU A 185 3.19 -31.12 -16.38
C LEU A 185 4.28 -31.70 -15.46
N LYS A 186 3.93 -32.68 -14.62
CA LYS A 186 4.81 -33.35 -13.65
C LYS A 186 5.96 -34.11 -14.32
N SER A 187 5.70 -34.75 -15.46
CA SER A 187 6.73 -35.48 -16.22
C SER A 187 7.57 -34.62 -17.19
N ASP A 188 7.20 -33.36 -17.44
CA ASP A 188 7.93 -32.45 -18.35
C ASP A 188 7.62 -30.96 -18.09
N PRO A 189 8.05 -30.40 -16.93
CA PRO A 189 7.71 -29.03 -16.51
C PRO A 189 8.02 -27.93 -17.54
N ASN A 190 9.06 -28.11 -18.35
CA ASN A 190 9.49 -27.11 -19.33
C ASN A 190 8.45 -26.89 -20.44
N THR A 191 7.57 -27.86 -20.71
CA THR A 191 6.41 -27.67 -21.62
C THR A 191 5.46 -26.57 -21.16
N TYR A 192 5.46 -26.25 -19.87
CA TYR A 192 4.70 -25.16 -19.26
C TYR A 192 5.57 -23.93 -19.01
N LEU A 193 6.67 -24.07 -18.27
CA LEU A 193 7.51 -22.94 -17.84
C LEU A 193 8.03 -22.10 -19.02
N GLU A 194 8.47 -22.72 -20.12
CA GLU A 194 8.92 -21.97 -21.31
C GLU A 194 7.80 -21.19 -21.99
N ARG A 195 6.55 -21.64 -21.86
CA ARG A 195 5.39 -21.01 -22.51
C ARG A 195 4.89 -19.82 -21.69
N ILE A 196 4.77 -19.96 -20.37
CA ILE A 196 4.35 -18.84 -19.51
C ILE A 196 5.41 -17.73 -19.47
N ALA A 197 6.71 -18.08 -19.52
CA ALA A 197 7.81 -17.12 -19.72
C ALA A 197 7.63 -16.24 -20.96
N ARG A 198 7.20 -16.83 -22.08
CA ARG A 198 6.96 -16.12 -23.36
C ARG A 198 5.69 -15.27 -23.35
N LEU A 199 4.77 -15.52 -22.42
CA LEU A 199 3.60 -14.68 -22.16
C LEU A 199 3.91 -13.50 -21.21
N GLY A 200 5.10 -13.49 -20.58
CA GLY A 200 5.43 -12.52 -19.52
C GLY A 200 4.69 -12.83 -18.22
N VAL A 201 4.57 -14.12 -17.88
CA VAL A 201 3.97 -14.62 -16.64
C VAL A 201 5.01 -15.44 -15.87
N ASP A 202 5.03 -15.24 -14.56
CA ASP A 202 5.82 -16.02 -13.60
C ASP A 202 4.94 -16.42 -12.41
N ILE A 203 5.34 -17.47 -11.69
CA ILE A 203 4.71 -17.92 -10.45
C ILE A 203 5.76 -17.79 -9.36
N TRP A 204 5.49 -16.91 -8.40
CA TRP A 204 6.29 -16.77 -7.19
C TRP A 204 5.69 -17.63 -6.09
N PHE A 205 6.53 -18.23 -5.25
CA PHE A 205 6.11 -19.19 -4.23
C PHE A 205 7.12 -19.31 -3.08
N SER A 206 6.68 -19.77 -1.90
CA SER A 206 7.55 -20.32 -0.84
C SER A 206 7.38 -21.84 -0.73
N ILE A 207 8.11 -22.49 0.18
CA ILE A 207 8.07 -23.94 0.41
C ILE A 207 8.19 -24.26 1.91
N GLU A 208 7.61 -25.41 2.30
CA GLU A 208 7.56 -25.82 3.70
C GLU A 208 8.94 -26.31 4.12
N GLY A 209 9.56 -25.61 5.07
CA GLY A 209 10.80 -26.02 5.70
C GLY A 209 12.09 -25.81 4.88
N THR A 210 13.20 -25.71 5.62
CA THR A 210 14.52 -25.42 5.03
C THR A 210 15.07 -26.58 4.17
N ALA A 211 15.10 -26.43 2.84
CA ALA A 211 15.73 -27.38 1.94
C ALA A 211 17.26 -27.21 1.79
N GLU A 212 17.99 -28.34 1.75
CA GLU A 212 19.42 -28.39 1.41
C GLU A 212 19.68 -29.10 0.06
N PRO A 213 19.58 -28.40 -1.09
CA PRO A 213 19.96 -28.94 -2.39
C PRO A 213 21.40 -29.45 -2.44
N VAL A 214 21.60 -30.61 -3.08
CA VAL A 214 22.91 -31.28 -3.20
C VAL A 214 23.83 -30.54 -4.18
N GLY A 215 24.40 -29.42 -3.74
CA GLY A 215 25.39 -28.67 -4.53
C GLY A 215 25.46 -27.16 -4.34
N ASN A 216 24.73 -26.57 -3.39
CA ASN A 216 24.61 -25.11 -3.13
C ASN A 216 23.68 -24.36 -4.13
N PRO A 217 22.89 -23.35 -3.71
CA PRO A 217 22.73 -22.80 -2.37
C PRO A 217 21.61 -23.46 -1.55
N ARG A 218 21.56 -23.13 -0.26
CA ARG A 218 20.45 -23.47 0.64
C ARG A 218 19.21 -22.65 0.24
N ILE A 219 18.06 -23.30 0.24
CA ILE A 219 16.75 -22.65 0.15
C ILE A 219 16.20 -22.69 1.57
N LEU A 220 15.99 -21.52 2.13
CA LEU A 220 15.28 -21.32 3.37
C LEU A 220 13.79 -21.44 3.08
N ASP A 221 13.07 -21.80 4.13
CA ASP A 221 11.62 -21.83 4.19
C ASP A 221 11.05 -20.48 3.71
N GLY A 222 11.47 -19.40 4.37
CA GLY A 222 11.07 -18.04 4.01
C GLY A 222 11.86 -17.37 2.87
N ASP A 223 12.34 -18.12 1.87
CA ASP A 223 12.88 -17.54 0.64
C ASP A 223 11.82 -17.50 -0.48
N LEU A 224 11.35 -16.32 -0.88
CA LEU A 224 10.44 -16.19 -2.02
C LEU A 224 11.14 -16.61 -3.33
N LEU A 225 10.64 -17.65 -3.99
CA LEU A 225 11.20 -18.25 -5.21
C LEU A 225 10.46 -17.84 -6.48
N SER A 226 11.12 -17.98 -7.64
CA SER A 226 10.52 -17.84 -8.98
C SER A 226 10.57 -19.16 -9.76
N ALA A 227 9.41 -19.67 -10.15
CA ALA A 227 9.31 -20.91 -10.94
C ALA A 227 9.84 -20.73 -12.38
N VAL A 228 9.62 -19.57 -13.00
CA VAL A 228 10.03 -19.31 -14.38
C VAL A 228 11.50 -18.92 -14.52
N HIS A 229 12.12 -18.34 -13.49
CA HIS A 229 13.52 -17.97 -13.53
C HIS A 229 14.43 -18.98 -12.82
N GLY A 230 13.95 -19.72 -11.82
CA GLY A 230 14.76 -20.69 -11.07
C GLY A 230 15.76 -20.01 -10.12
N ASN A 231 15.38 -18.87 -9.55
CA ASN A 231 16.15 -18.10 -8.59
C ASN A 231 15.26 -17.59 -7.45
N LYS A 232 15.88 -17.10 -6.38
CA LYS A 232 15.18 -16.34 -5.34
C LYS A 232 14.75 -14.99 -5.92
N VAL A 233 13.48 -14.63 -5.70
CA VAL A 233 12.95 -13.28 -5.93
C VAL A 233 13.56 -12.37 -4.86
N LEU A 234 13.40 -12.72 -3.59
CA LEU A 234 14.10 -12.14 -2.45
C LEU A 234 14.52 -13.31 -1.54
N ALA A 235 15.67 -13.20 -0.87
CA ALA A 235 15.96 -14.11 0.23
C ALA A 235 15.26 -13.62 1.50
N GLN A 236 15.01 -14.50 2.47
CA GLN A 236 14.46 -14.09 3.77
C GLN A 236 15.28 -12.99 4.45
N ALA A 237 16.60 -13.01 4.20
CA ALA A 237 17.52 -12.00 4.69
C ALA A 237 17.24 -10.58 4.14
N ASP A 238 16.62 -10.47 2.96
CA ASP A 238 16.24 -9.23 2.32
C ASP A 238 14.80 -8.79 2.69
N LEU A 239 13.96 -9.72 3.13
CA LEU A 239 12.57 -9.46 3.53
C LEU A 239 12.45 -8.75 4.89
N LEU A 240 13.33 -9.07 5.85
CA LEU A 240 13.31 -8.51 7.21
C LEU A 240 14.59 -7.72 7.50
N ALA A 241 14.50 -6.43 7.84
CA ALA A 241 15.67 -5.56 7.98
C ALA A 241 16.51 -5.89 9.22
N ALA A 242 17.81 -5.61 9.17
CA ALA A 242 18.64 -5.66 10.38
C ALA A 242 18.15 -4.58 11.37
N PRO A 243 18.00 -4.88 12.67
CA PRO A 243 18.60 -5.98 13.42
C PRO A 243 17.76 -7.26 13.59
N ILE A 244 16.63 -7.45 12.88
CA ILE A 244 15.86 -8.70 12.91
C ILE A 244 16.78 -9.86 12.46
N PRO A 245 16.80 -11.03 13.12
CA PRO A 245 17.85 -12.04 12.92
C PRO A 245 17.60 -12.98 11.71
N ALA A 246 16.86 -12.55 10.69
CA ALA A 246 16.36 -13.43 9.63
C ALA A 246 17.40 -13.89 8.60
N GLY A 247 17.32 -15.14 8.17
CA GLY A 247 18.28 -15.82 7.32
C GLY A 247 19.32 -16.61 8.11
N ILE A 248 19.34 -17.94 7.92
CA ILE A 248 20.37 -18.85 8.45
C ILE A 248 21.36 -19.28 7.36
N ARG A 249 22.67 -19.12 7.56
CA ARG A 249 23.36 -19.04 8.87
C ARG A 249 23.77 -17.62 9.32
N ASP A 250 23.51 -16.60 8.52
CA ASP A 250 24.22 -15.32 8.64
C ASP A 250 23.68 -14.39 9.75
N ARG A 251 22.36 -14.40 10.02
CA ARG A 251 21.78 -13.63 11.15
C ARG A 251 21.14 -14.50 12.24
N GLY A 252 20.68 -15.72 11.91
CA GLY A 252 20.52 -16.79 12.90
C GLY A 252 19.15 -17.45 13.02
N VAL A 253 18.10 -16.95 12.39
CA VAL A 253 16.73 -17.52 12.42
C VAL A 253 16.21 -17.75 10.99
N ASP A 254 15.56 -18.89 10.75
CA ASP A 254 14.62 -19.07 9.63
C ASP A 254 13.22 -18.74 10.19
N PHE A 255 12.51 -17.81 9.57
CA PHE A 255 11.27 -17.20 10.09
C PHE A 255 9.97 -17.75 9.51
N GLY A 256 9.98 -18.53 8.42
CA GLY A 256 8.74 -18.87 7.69
C GLY A 256 8.41 -17.93 6.52
N LEU A 257 7.44 -18.32 5.67
CA LEU A 257 6.68 -17.46 4.73
C LEU A 257 5.28 -18.03 4.33
N ASP A 258 4.44 -18.29 5.32
CA ASP A 258 3.01 -18.71 5.33
C ASP A 258 2.05 -17.76 4.58
N ALA A 259 2.53 -16.60 4.14
CA ALA A 259 1.76 -15.74 3.27
C ALA A 259 2.67 -14.80 2.48
N VAL A 260 2.45 -14.66 1.16
CA VAL A 260 3.07 -13.60 0.35
C VAL A 260 2.12 -13.10 -0.74
N THR A 261 2.01 -11.77 -0.87
CA THR A 261 1.26 -11.12 -1.94
C THR A 261 2.00 -9.90 -2.50
N THR A 262 1.76 -9.55 -3.76
CA THR A 262 2.25 -8.31 -4.39
C THR A 262 1.41 -7.88 -5.59
N ASP A 263 1.73 -6.75 -6.21
CA ASP A 263 1.04 -6.32 -7.44
C ASP A 263 1.40 -7.20 -8.66
N ARG A 264 0.50 -7.23 -9.64
CA ARG A 264 0.62 -8.08 -10.83
C ARG A 264 1.78 -7.71 -11.75
N THR A 265 2.51 -6.63 -11.51
CA THR A 265 3.74 -6.32 -12.26
C THR A 265 4.95 -7.09 -11.73
N GLY A 266 4.84 -7.70 -10.55
CA GLY A 266 5.98 -8.27 -9.83
C GLY A 266 6.86 -7.17 -9.22
N ASN A 267 6.27 -6.09 -8.70
CA ASN A 267 7.05 -5.08 -7.99
C ASN A 267 7.48 -5.60 -6.62
N ARG A 268 8.78 -5.87 -6.46
CA ARG A 268 9.37 -6.36 -5.20
C ARG A 268 9.12 -5.41 -4.03
N GLU A 269 9.12 -4.09 -4.28
CA GLU A 269 8.90 -3.05 -3.26
C GLU A 269 7.48 -3.07 -2.68
N ARG A 270 6.56 -3.80 -3.31
CA ARG A 270 5.17 -4.02 -2.87
C ARG A 270 4.91 -5.44 -2.40
N ILE A 271 5.95 -6.20 -2.05
CA ILE A 271 5.78 -7.49 -1.38
C ILE A 271 5.28 -7.24 0.05
N GLN A 272 4.15 -7.86 0.39
CA GLN A 272 3.63 -7.98 1.75
C GLN A 272 3.52 -9.47 2.10
N PHE A 273 3.78 -9.83 3.36
CA PHE A 273 3.97 -11.23 3.77
C PHE A 273 3.67 -11.49 5.25
N SER A 274 3.50 -12.75 5.65
CA SER A 274 3.48 -13.23 7.05
C SER A 274 4.63 -14.23 7.29
N THR A 275 4.81 -14.72 8.53
CA THR A 275 5.98 -15.54 8.93
C THR A 275 5.71 -16.46 10.13
N GLU A 276 5.95 -17.76 9.99
CA GLU A 276 5.64 -18.90 10.87
C GLU A 276 5.98 -18.67 12.35
N ILE A 277 6.99 -17.84 12.63
CA ILE A 277 7.34 -17.47 13.99
C ILE A 277 7.35 -15.96 14.25
N LEU A 278 6.59 -15.55 15.27
CA LEU A 278 6.62 -14.23 15.88
C LEU A 278 8.03 -13.76 16.31
N TYR A 279 8.19 -12.44 16.40
CA TYR A 279 9.42 -11.79 16.86
C TYR A 279 9.13 -10.79 18.01
N ASP A 280 9.45 -11.15 19.25
CA ASP A 280 9.35 -10.27 20.45
C ASP A 280 10.60 -9.36 20.62
N GLY A 281 11.02 -8.72 19.53
CA GLY A 281 12.30 -8.02 19.45
C GLY A 281 12.22 -6.49 19.31
N ARG A 282 13.30 -5.91 18.79
CA ARG A 282 13.43 -4.47 18.48
C ARG A 282 14.10 -4.30 17.12
N PRO A 283 13.80 -3.24 16.34
CA PRO A 283 12.96 -2.08 16.70
C PRO A 283 11.46 -2.36 16.69
N HIS A 284 11.01 -3.33 15.88
CA HIS A 284 9.61 -3.69 15.73
C HIS A 284 9.45 -5.15 16.14
N ALA A 285 8.44 -5.41 16.98
CA ALA A 285 7.96 -6.75 17.27
C ALA A 285 6.72 -7.02 16.42
N PHE A 286 6.52 -8.27 16.00
CA PHE A 286 5.40 -8.72 15.18
C PHE A 286 4.99 -10.15 15.57
N THR A 287 3.74 -10.51 15.29
CA THR A 287 3.26 -11.90 15.33
C THR A 287 3.35 -12.55 13.96
N ASP A 288 3.44 -13.87 13.97
CA ASP A 288 3.00 -14.78 12.88
C ASP A 288 1.73 -14.31 12.14
N GLY A 289 0.74 -13.80 12.86
CA GLY A 289 -0.48 -13.24 12.27
C GLY A 289 -0.42 -11.85 11.63
N ASP A 290 0.71 -11.12 11.72
CA ASP A 290 0.80 -9.73 11.27
C ASP A 290 1.27 -9.66 9.81
N VAL A 291 0.48 -9.06 8.91
CA VAL A 291 0.92 -8.80 7.54
C VAL A 291 1.99 -7.71 7.54
N LEU A 292 3.22 -8.09 7.23
CA LEU A 292 4.40 -7.26 7.15
C LEU A 292 4.58 -6.69 5.73
N ALA A 293 5.17 -5.49 5.65
CA ALA A 293 5.91 -5.06 4.47
C ALA A 293 7.38 -5.50 4.57
N LEU A 294 8.11 -5.42 3.45
CA LEU A 294 9.57 -5.48 3.44
C LEU A 294 10.18 -4.65 4.58
N GLY A 295 11.28 -5.13 5.14
CA GLY A 295 11.90 -4.57 6.33
C GLY A 295 11.32 -5.06 7.66
N GLY A 296 10.12 -5.66 7.67
CA GLY A 296 9.45 -6.14 8.88
C GLY A 296 8.57 -5.08 9.59
N ALA A 297 8.05 -4.12 8.82
CA ALA A 297 7.09 -3.14 9.33
C ALA A 297 5.66 -3.68 9.14
N ILE A 298 4.86 -3.74 10.22
CA ILE A 298 3.48 -4.23 10.15
C ILE A 298 2.63 -3.30 9.27
N SER A 299 2.07 -3.86 8.19
CA SER A 299 1.10 -3.22 7.30
C SER A 299 -0.34 -3.45 7.76
N VAL A 300 -0.66 -4.66 8.22
CA VAL A 300 -1.96 -4.99 8.85
C VAL A 300 -1.71 -5.85 10.08
N GLN A 301 -2.19 -5.40 11.25
CA GLN A 301 -2.09 -6.18 12.48
C GLN A 301 -3.05 -7.37 12.46
N HIS A 302 -2.64 -8.52 12.99
CA HIS A 302 -3.47 -9.72 13.14
C HIS A 302 -4.82 -9.40 13.79
N GLU A 303 -4.85 -8.51 14.80
CA GLU A 303 -6.09 -8.11 15.47
C GLU A 303 -7.10 -7.51 14.48
N THR A 304 -6.64 -6.81 13.43
CA THR A 304 -7.54 -6.25 12.39
C THR A 304 -8.18 -7.35 11.55
N LEU A 305 -7.47 -8.46 11.32
CA LEU A 305 -7.96 -9.61 10.56
C LEU A 305 -8.87 -10.51 11.44
N ILE A 306 -8.54 -10.75 12.71
CA ILE A 306 -9.21 -11.82 13.48
C ILE A 306 -10.28 -11.32 14.48
N LYS A 307 -10.31 -10.03 14.82
CA LYS A 307 -11.16 -9.46 15.90
C LYS A 307 -12.66 -9.67 15.72
N THR A 308 -13.19 -9.66 14.49
CA THR A 308 -14.61 -9.93 14.25
C THR A 308 -14.97 -11.40 14.49
N LEU A 309 -14.00 -12.31 14.31
CA LEU A 309 -14.12 -13.75 14.54
C LEU A 309 -14.06 -14.14 16.03
N LYS A 310 -13.72 -13.17 16.90
CA LYS A 310 -13.64 -13.32 18.37
C LYS A 310 -12.93 -14.62 18.81
N PRO A 311 -11.70 -14.86 18.35
CA PRO A 311 -10.97 -16.08 18.65
C PRO A 311 -10.71 -16.24 20.15
N ARG A 312 -10.38 -17.47 20.56
CA ARG A 312 -9.97 -17.78 21.94
C ARG A 312 -8.46 -17.70 22.16
N ALA A 313 -7.69 -17.77 21.08
CA ALA A 313 -6.27 -17.44 21.05
C ALA A 313 -6.06 -15.92 21.25
N ARG A 314 -4.81 -15.49 21.40
CA ARG A 314 -4.46 -14.06 21.58
C ARG A 314 -4.07 -13.38 20.28
N PHE A 315 -3.43 -14.14 19.41
CA PHE A 315 -3.13 -13.92 18.00
C PHE A 315 -3.46 -15.23 17.27
N LEU A 316 -3.31 -15.26 15.94
CA LEU A 316 -3.40 -16.43 15.06
C LEU A 316 -2.51 -16.15 13.84
N GLY A 317 -1.73 -17.13 13.37
CA GLY A 317 -0.98 -17.08 12.11
C GLY A 317 -1.85 -16.97 10.86
N LEU A 318 -1.23 -16.82 9.68
CA LEU A 318 -1.89 -16.52 8.40
C LEU A 318 -1.39 -17.39 7.23
N ASP A 319 -1.78 -18.67 7.21
CA ASP A 319 -1.41 -19.69 6.19
C ASP A 319 -1.83 -19.36 4.74
N ALA A 320 -2.48 -18.21 4.49
CA ALA A 320 -2.65 -17.72 3.13
C ALA A 320 -2.89 -16.22 3.12
N LEU A 321 -2.36 -15.52 2.10
CA LEU A 321 -2.67 -14.10 1.85
C LEU A 321 -2.71 -13.79 0.36
N SER A 322 -3.86 -13.28 -0.11
CA SER A 322 -4.01 -12.62 -1.40
C SER A 322 -4.69 -11.28 -1.19
N ILE A 323 -3.92 -10.20 -1.14
CA ILE A 323 -4.48 -8.86 -1.26
C ILE A 323 -4.84 -8.67 -2.73
N VAL A 324 -6.13 -8.79 -3.05
CA VAL A 324 -6.62 -8.45 -4.39
C VAL A 324 -6.63 -6.92 -4.46
N PRO A 325 -5.74 -6.26 -5.23
CA PRO A 325 -5.98 -4.87 -5.60
C PRO A 325 -7.27 -4.91 -6.42
N VAL A 326 -8.35 -4.40 -5.84
CA VAL A 326 -9.71 -4.72 -6.30
C VAL A 326 -9.82 -4.42 -7.78
N ASP A 327 -10.49 -5.29 -8.53
CA ASP A 327 -10.56 -5.15 -9.99
C ASP A 327 -11.48 -3.99 -10.39
N LEU A 328 -10.91 -2.80 -10.31
CA LEU A 328 -11.52 -1.52 -10.62
C LEU A 328 -11.66 -1.29 -12.13
N ALA A 329 -11.32 -2.29 -12.97
CA ALA A 329 -11.54 -2.31 -14.41
C ALA A 329 -13.04 -2.34 -14.76
N GLY A 330 -13.70 -1.18 -14.61
CA GLY A 330 -15.14 -1.01 -14.77
C GLY A 330 -15.83 -0.24 -13.64
N GLN A 331 -15.12 0.13 -12.57
CA GLN A 331 -15.67 0.89 -11.44
C GLN A 331 -14.95 2.24 -11.29
N PRO A 332 -15.64 3.32 -10.87
CA PRO A 332 -14.99 4.57 -10.50
C PRO A 332 -14.04 4.42 -9.31
N HIS A 333 -12.84 5.00 -9.39
CA HIS A 333 -11.85 4.96 -8.31
C HIS A 333 -10.92 6.17 -8.26
N ILE A 334 -10.24 6.35 -7.12
CA ILE A 334 -9.14 7.30 -6.93
C ILE A 334 -7.83 6.54 -7.14
N ASP A 335 -6.98 7.03 -8.04
CA ASP A 335 -5.69 6.43 -8.42
C ASP A 335 -4.52 7.06 -7.67
N SER A 336 -4.56 8.38 -7.50
CA SER A 336 -3.46 9.18 -6.95
C SER A 336 -3.99 10.33 -6.10
N LEU A 337 -3.26 10.66 -5.05
CA LEU A 337 -3.60 11.71 -4.10
C LEU A 337 -2.46 12.71 -4.05
N CYS A 338 -2.79 13.99 -4.00
CA CYS A 338 -1.81 15.06 -3.98
C CYS A 338 -0.93 15.13 -5.25
N GLY A 339 -1.38 14.52 -6.36
CA GLY A 339 -0.71 14.55 -7.67
C GLY A 339 -0.20 13.18 -8.15
N ASP A 340 0.07 13.09 -9.46
CA ASP A 340 0.33 11.85 -10.21
C ASP A 340 1.55 11.01 -9.74
N ALA A 341 2.43 11.58 -8.91
CA ALA A 341 3.62 10.91 -8.42
C ALA A 341 3.37 10.03 -7.18
N PHE A 342 2.16 10.08 -6.61
CA PHE A 342 1.84 9.50 -5.31
C PHE A 342 0.55 8.67 -5.43
N ASN A 343 0.66 7.33 -5.44
CA ASN A 343 -0.52 6.48 -5.61
C ASN A 343 -1.39 6.54 -4.36
N ALA A 344 -2.72 6.48 -4.51
CA ALA A 344 -3.66 6.61 -3.40
C ALA A 344 -3.59 5.45 -2.39
N ILE A 345 -2.90 4.36 -2.73
CA ILE A 345 -2.62 3.21 -1.85
C ILE A 345 -1.30 3.34 -1.08
N ASP A 346 -0.44 4.29 -1.44
CA ASP A 346 0.83 4.54 -0.76
C ASP A 346 0.66 5.52 0.44
N PHE A 347 -0.60 5.80 0.81
CA PHE A 347 -1.00 6.62 1.96
C PHE A 347 -1.44 5.71 3.10
N GLY A 348 -0.88 5.91 4.29
CA GLY A 348 -1.26 5.13 5.48
C GLY A 348 -2.63 5.50 6.04
N ALA A 349 -3.10 4.76 7.05
CA ALA A 349 -4.32 5.09 7.78
C ALA A 349 -4.24 6.45 8.51
N ASP A 350 -3.02 6.86 8.84
CA ASP A 350 -2.60 8.19 9.32
C ASP A 350 -2.66 9.28 8.25
N GLY A 351 -2.95 8.93 6.99
CA GLY A 351 -3.06 9.86 5.88
C GLY A 351 -1.74 10.43 5.37
N LEU A 352 -0.59 9.90 5.81
CA LEU A 352 0.72 10.31 5.35
C LEU A 352 1.17 9.44 4.17
N TRP A 353 1.64 10.07 3.10
CA TRP A 353 2.27 9.38 1.97
C TRP A 353 3.64 8.84 2.35
N ARG A 354 3.99 7.66 1.82
CA ARG A 354 5.23 6.95 2.08
C ARG A 354 5.85 6.51 0.74
N ALA A 355 7.06 6.99 0.45
CA ALA A 355 7.80 6.61 -0.77
C ALA A 355 8.15 5.12 -0.81
N ASN A 356 8.37 4.53 0.36
CA ASN A 356 8.62 3.12 0.57
C ASN A 356 8.06 2.75 1.95
N PHE A 357 7.37 1.62 2.07
CA PHE A 357 6.93 1.10 3.37
C PHE A 357 8.08 0.45 4.16
N ALA A 358 9.18 0.11 3.50
CA ALA A 358 10.28 -0.69 4.03
C ALA A 358 11.40 0.09 4.74
N SER A 359 11.44 1.41 4.59
CA SER A 359 12.44 2.25 5.24
C SER A 359 12.07 2.51 6.69
N MET A 360 12.79 1.88 7.62
CA MET A 360 12.80 2.25 9.04
C MET A 360 13.15 3.73 9.24
N ALA A 361 12.87 4.25 10.44
CA ALA A 361 13.14 5.63 10.85
C ALA A 361 14.52 6.19 10.41
N PRO A 362 14.55 7.09 9.40
CA PRO A 362 13.47 7.36 8.44
C PRO A 362 13.85 7.13 6.97
N GLY A 363 12.82 6.94 6.15
CA GLY A 363 12.96 6.98 4.70
C GLY A 363 13.30 8.40 4.21
N ASP A 364 14.10 8.44 3.16
CA ASP A 364 14.16 9.56 2.23
C ASP A 364 13.16 9.27 1.07
N PRO A 365 12.21 10.18 0.78
CA PRO A 365 11.79 11.32 1.59
C PRO A 365 11.00 10.90 2.85
N PRO A 366 10.84 11.81 3.85
CA PRO A 366 10.00 11.60 5.04
C PRO A 366 8.57 11.17 4.72
N ARG A 367 7.82 10.78 5.75
CA ARG A 367 6.35 10.66 5.66
C ARG A 367 5.76 12.04 5.34
N ARG A 368 4.91 12.14 4.32
CA ARG A 368 4.47 13.44 3.78
C ARG A 368 2.97 13.67 3.95
N PRO A 369 2.53 14.77 4.59
CA PRO A 369 1.15 15.25 4.49
C PRO A 369 0.95 15.99 3.15
N CYS A 370 -0.24 16.54 2.91
CA CYS A 370 -0.54 17.31 1.71
C CYS A 370 -1.21 18.65 2.01
N GLY A 371 -1.01 19.67 1.16
CA GLY A 371 -1.65 20.96 1.38
C GLY A 371 -1.61 21.93 0.20
N MET A 372 -2.03 23.18 0.47
CA MET A 372 -2.32 24.21 -0.52
C MET A 372 -3.38 23.78 -1.54
N HIS A 373 -2.97 23.04 -2.57
CA HIS A 373 -3.87 22.37 -3.51
C HIS A 373 -3.56 20.88 -3.49
N VAL A 374 -4.59 20.05 -3.36
CA VAL A 374 -4.51 18.59 -3.38
C VAL A 374 -5.21 18.06 -4.64
N PRO A 375 -4.47 17.72 -5.72
CA PRO A 375 -5.02 17.04 -6.88
C PRO A 375 -5.42 15.60 -6.55
N VAL A 376 -6.66 15.21 -6.87
CA VAL A 376 -7.19 13.86 -6.69
C VAL A 376 -7.34 13.21 -8.07
N GLY A 377 -6.33 12.44 -8.48
CA GLY A 377 -6.36 11.66 -9.71
C GLY A 377 -7.18 10.38 -9.55
N GLY A 378 -7.79 9.91 -10.62
CA GLY A 378 -8.68 8.76 -10.58
C GLY A 378 -9.34 8.47 -11.92
N THR A 379 -9.90 7.27 -12.04
CA THR A 379 -10.39 6.71 -13.29
C THR A 379 -11.90 6.45 -13.24
N LEU A 380 -12.59 6.83 -14.31
CA LEU A 380 -13.97 6.48 -14.59
C LEU A 380 -14.03 5.43 -15.73
N PRO A 381 -14.99 4.49 -15.74
CA PRO A 381 -15.11 3.53 -16.83
C PRO A 381 -15.35 4.23 -18.18
N PRO A 382 -14.61 3.89 -19.26
CA PRO A 382 -14.68 4.64 -20.54
C PRO A 382 -16.05 4.69 -21.25
N GLY A 383 -17.01 3.87 -20.82
CA GLY A 383 -18.40 3.90 -21.28
C GLY A 383 -19.42 4.38 -20.25
N LEU A 384 -18.98 4.83 -19.07
CA LEU A 384 -19.77 5.20 -17.88
C LEU A 384 -20.69 4.11 -17.28
N SER A 385 -20.94 3.01 -17.99
CA SER A 385 -21.66 1.83 -17.48
C SER A 385 -21.00 1.23 -16.24
N THR A 386 -21.77 1.07 -15.16
CA THR A 386 -21.45 0.27 -13.96
C THR A 386 -22.52 -0.81 -13.75
N PRO A 387 -22.33 -1.80 -12.85
CA PRO A 387 -23.38 -2.77 -12.51
C PRO A 387 -24.70 -2.16 -12.00
N GLY A 388 -24.68 -0.91 -11.52
CA GLY A 388 -25.86 -0.15 -11.07
C GLY A 388 -26.48 0.78 -12.13
N GLY A 389 -26.00 0.72 -13.38
CA GLY A 389 -26.39 1.62 -14.48
C GLY A 389 -25.27 2.58 -14.90
N ASP A 390 -25.56 3.41 -15.89
CA ASP A 390 -24.63 4.42 -16.40
C ASP A 390 -24.44 5.57 -15.40
N ILE A 391 -23.20 5.99 -15.17
CA ILE A 391 -22.88 7.16 -14.33
C ILE A 391 -23.36 8.43 -15.04
N THR A 392 -24.12 9.26 -14.33
CA THR A 392 -24.53 10.60 -14.81
C THR A 392 -23.55 11.67 -14.34
N ARG A 393 -23.26 11.70 -13.03
CA ARG A 393 -22.34 12.65 -12.39
C ARG A 393 -21.56 12.01 -11.26
N PHE A 394 -20.41 12.56 -10.92
CA PHE A 394 -19.53 12.09 -9.85
C PHE A 394 -19.00 13.25 -8.99
N ARG A 395 -18.52 12.96 -7.78
CA ARG A 395 -17.81 13.94 -6.93
C ARG A 395 -16.81 13.24 -6.03
N VAL A 396 -15.78 13.97 -5.60
CA VAL A 396 -14.94 13.54 -4.47
C VAL A 396 -15.46 14.22 -3.21
N THR A 397 -15.87 13.46 -2.20
CA THR A 397 -16.29 13.96 -0.89
C THR A 397 -15.17 13.84 0.14
N TYR A 398 -15.21 14.71 1.15
CA TYR A 398 -14.31 14.70 2.30
C TYR A 398 -15.08 14.59 3.63
N GLU A 399 -14.49 13.95 4.63
CA GLU A 399 -14.92 14.02 6.04
C GLU A 399 -13.71 14.16 6.97
N SER A 400 -13.82 15.01 7.99
CA SER A 400 -12.81 15.13 9.06
C SER A 400 -12.90 13.94 10.01
N LEU A 401 -11.78 13.26 10.26
CA LEU A 401 -11.69 12.17 11.23
C LEU A 401 -11.40 12.66 12.66
N ASN A 402 -11.06 13.93 12.83
CA ASN A 402 -10.74 14.52 14.13
C ASN A 402 -11.97 14.76 14.99
N ALA A 403 -12.27 13.78 15.85
CA ALA A 403 -13.41 13.78 16.77
C ALA A 403 -13.34 14.83 17.91
N SER A 404 -12.25 15.61 18.01
CA SER A 404 -12.11 16.70 18.99
C SER A 404 -12.59 18.06 18.46
N LEU A 405 -12.87 18.16 17.16
CA LEU A 405 -13.44 19.34 16.50
C LEU A 405 -14.86 19.04 15.98
N PRO A 406 -15.68 20.06 15.62
CA PRO A 406 -17.01 19.83 15.05
C PRO A 406 -16.97 18.98 13.76
N PRO A 407 -18.00 18.17 13.45
CA PRO A 407 -18.04 17.42 12.20
C PRO A 407 -17.94 18.34 10.98
N LEU A 408 -16.98 18.06 10.10
CA LEU A 408 -16.75 18.79 8.85
C LEU A 408 -16.78 17.78 7.69
N THR A 409 -17.62 18.04 6.70
CA THR A 409 -17.76 17.22 5.49
C THR A 409 -18.32 18.06 4.34
N GLY A 410 -18.04 17.65 3.10
CA GLY A 410 -18.52 18.31 1.89
C GLY A 410 -18.08 17.60 0.62
N GLY A 411 -18.45 18.15 -0.53
CA GLY A 411 -17.86 17.80 -1.82
C GLY A 411 -16.72 18.77 -2.17
N ILE A 412 -15.63 18.27 -2.73
CA ILE A 412 -14.55 19.14 -3.24
C ILE A 412 -15.08 19.87 -4.47
N THR A 413 -15.06 21.20 -4.43
CA THR A 413 -15.39 22.03 -5.59
C THR A 413 -14.15 22.36 -6.41
N THR A 414 -14.27 22.35 -7.75
CA THR A 414 -13.13 22.63 -8.64
C THR A 414 -13.58 23.19 -9.99
N SER A 415 -12.74 24.00 -10.63
CA SER A 415 -13.05 24.69 -11.90
C SER A 415 -11.86 24.68 -12.86
N TRP A 416 -12.02 23.98 -13.98
CA TRP A 416 -10.98 23.77 -14.99
C TRP A 416 -11.13 24.74 -16.16
N ARG A 417 -10.00 25.30 -16.58
CA ARG A 417 -9.86 26.02 -17.86
C ARG A 417 -9.37 25.07 -18.94
N LEU A 418 -10.17 24.81 -19.97
CA LEU A 418 -9.88 23.77 -20.96
C LEU A 418 -8.99 24.24 -22.13
N ARG A 419 -8.37 23.27 -22.81
CA ARG A 419 -7.77 23.48 -24.15
C ARG A 419 -8.84 23.34 -25.23
N ALA A 420 -8.77 24.19 -26.24
CA ALA A 420 -9.69 24.22 -27.37
C ALA A 420 -8.92 24.44 -28.69
N PRO A 421 -9.54 24.13 -29.85
CA PRO A 421 -8.98 24.47 -31.16
C PRO A 421 -8.67 25.97 -31.29
N HIS A 422 -7.49 26.32 -31.76
CA HIS A 422 -7.08 27.71 -31.93
C HIS A 422 -7.89 28.37 -33.06
N PRO A 423 -8.50 29.56 -32.86
CA PRO A 423 -9.52 30.11 -33.76
C PRO A 423 -9.04 30.44 -35.18
N VAL A 424 -7.72 30.56 -35.40
CA VAL A 424 -7.11 30.76 -36.73
C VAL A 424 -6.48 29.47 -37.28
N PHE A 425 -6.20 28.49 -36.40
CA PHE A 425 -5.45 27.28 -36.72
C PHE A 425 -6.10 26.07 -36.02
N PRO A 426 -7.27 25.58 -36.48
CA PRO A 426 -8.10 24.63 -35.73
C PRO A 426 -7.47 23.24 -35.48
N TRP A 427 -6.29 22.96 -36.04
CA TRP A 427 -5.48 21.78 -35.75
C TRP A 427 -4.50 21.97 -34.59
N LEU A 428 -4.38 23.18 -34.03
CA LEU A 428 -3.58 23.48 -32.85
C LEU A 428 -4.48 23.62 -31.62
N CYS A 429 -4.19 22.88 -30.56
CA CYS A 429 -4.87 23.04 -29.27
C CYS A 429 -4.17 24.13 -28.44
N ALA A 430 -4.94 25.12 -27.99
CA ALA A 430 -4.49 26.22 -27.14
C ALA A 430 -5.40 26.38 -25.93
N TRP A 431 -4.92 26.98 -24.83
CA TRP A 431 -5.76 27.30 -23.68
C TRP A 431 -6.80 28.34 -24.05
N ALA A 432 -8.09 27.97 -24.05
CA ALA A 432 -9.19 28.88 -24.35
C ALA A 432 -9.17 30.10 -23.39
N PRO A 433 -9.70 31.28 -23.77
CA PRO A 433 -9.88 32.37 -22.82
C PRO A 433 -10.67 31.91 -21.58
N ALA A 434 -10.27 32.38 -20.39
CA ALA A 434 -10.78 31.87 -19.11
C ALA A 434 -12.28 32.11 -18.85
N ALA A 435 -12.95 32.88 -19.72
CA ALA A 435 -14.37 33.21 -19.66
C ALA A 435 -15.22 32.51 -20.74
N THR A 436 -14.64 31.63 -21.58
CA THR A 436 -15.36 31.06 -22.75
C THR A 436 -15.56 29.56 -22.74
N LEU A 437 -14.70 28.77 -22.11
CA LEU A 437 -14.82 27.29 -22.06
C LEU A 437 -14.27 26.79 -20.72
N LYS A 438 -15.13 26.12 -19.95
CA LYS A 438 -14.84 25.62 -18.60
C LYS A 438 -15.41 24.21 -18.40
N LEU A 439 -14.89 23.52 -17.40
CA LEU A 439 -15.52 22.34 -16.80
C LEU A 439 -15.44 22.54 -15.28
N GLU A 440 -16.57 22.68 -14.59
CA GLU A 440 -16.60 22.99 -13.16
C GLU A 440 -17.70 22.24 -12.40
N THR A 441 -17.45 21.97 -11.12
CA THR A 441 -18.41 21.30 -10.23
C THR A 441 -19.57 22.21 -9.84
N ASP A 442 -20.72 21.63 -9.49
CA ASP A 442 -21.74 22.34 -8.71
C ASP A 442 -21.26 22.64 -7.27
N GLY A 443 -22.09 23.35 -6.49
CA GLY A 443 -21.77 23.75 -5.11
C GLY A 443 -21.70 22.60 -4.10
N ASP A 444 -22.19 21.40 -4.46
CA ASP A 444 -22.11 20.18 -3.67
C ASP A 444 -20.97 19.25 -4.16
N GLY A 445 -20.12 19.75 -5.07
CA GLY A 445 -18.94 19.08 -5.62
C GLY A 445 -19.20 18.20 -6.86
N TRP A 446 -20.42 18.17 -7.42
CA TRP A 446 -20.75 17.28 -8.53
C TRP A 446 -20.25 17.77 -9.88
N MET A 447 -19.59 16.88 -10.60
CA MET A 447 -19.12 17.01 -11.97
C MET A 447 -19.95 16.09 -12.89
N ASP A 448 -20.42 16.59 -14.04
CA ASP A 448 -21.03 15.72 -15.05
C ASP A 448 -19.97 14.75 -15.62
N ALA A 449 -20.29 13.45 -15.59
CA ALA A 449 -19.34 12.40 -15.91
C ALA A 449 -19.09 12.25 -17.42
N ARG A 450 -20.08 12.63 -18.25
CA ARG A 450 -19.97 12.62 -19.71
C ARG A 450 -19.09 13.77 -20.16
N ASP A 451 -19.35 14.97 -19.64
CA ASP A 451 -18.61 16.18 -19.97
C ASP A 451 -17.17 16.12 -19.48
N PHE A 452 -16.90 15.48 -18.32
CA PHE A 452 -15.55 15.17 -17.88
C PHE A 452 -14.79 14.25 -18.84
N LEU A 453 -15.39 13.10 -19.23
CA LEU A 453 -14.74 12.18 -20.18
C LEU A 453 -14.54 12.82 -21.56
N ASP A 454 -15.51 13.56 -22.06
CA ASP A 454 -15.45 14.19 -23.38
C ASP A 454 -14.43 15.35 -23.42
N ALA A 455 -14.24 16.08 -22.31
CA ALA A 455 -13.15 17.03 -22.15
C ALA A 455 -11.77 16.35 -22.01
N MET A 456 -11.69 15.26 -21.25
CA MET A 456 -10.44 14.52 -21.03
C MET A 456 -9.93 13.90 -22.33
N LEU A 457 -10.80 13.23 -23.07
CA LEU A 457 -10.49 12.53 -24.33
C LEU A 457 -10.47 13.46 -25.56
N GLY A 458 -11.15 14.61 -25.49
CA GLY A 458 -11.24 15.56 -26.61
C GLY A 458 -12.24 15.11 -27.67
N ASN A 459 -13.48 14.81 -27.25
CA ASN A 459 -14.55 14.39 -28.16
C ASN A 459 -15.04 15.59 -29.01
N PRO A 460 -15.00 15.50 -30.35
CA PRO A 460 -15.48 16.55 -31.26
C PRO A 460 -16.92 17.04 -31.00
N SER A 461 -17.74 16.25 -30.30
CA SER A 461 -19.14 16.56 -29.96
C SER A 461 -19.27 17.77 -29.01
N GLY A 462 -18.31 17.98 -28.10
CA GLY A 462 -18.34 19.04 -27.08
C GLY A 462 -18.75 18.58 -25.68
N ILE A 463 -18.77 19.53 -24.74
CA ILE A 463 -19.47 19.46 -23.44
C ILE A 463 -20.93 19.88 -23.66
N THR A 464 -21.86 19.42 -22.83
CA THR A 464 -23.27 19.82 -22.89
C THR A 464 -23.46 21.32 -22.64
N GLY A 465 -24.45 21.94 -23.31
CA GLY A 465 -24.76 23.37 -23.18
C GLY A 465 -23.87 24.34 -23.99
N ASP A 466 -22.57 24.09 -24.11
CA ASP A 466 -21.57 25.04 -24.66
C ASP A 466 -21.55 25.17 -26.21
N GLY A 467 -22.45 24.48 -26.94
CA GLY A 467 -22.64 24.69 -28.39
C GLY A 467 -21.74 23.87 -29.33
N GLY A 468 -20.92 22.98 -28.79
CA GLY A 468 -20.24 21.89 -29.52
C GLY A 468 -18.85 22.21 -30.11
N GLY A 469 -18.00 21.17 -30.24
CA GLY A 469 -16.75 21.26 -31.02
C GLY A 469 -15.40 21.04 -30.29
N PHE A 470 -15.28 20.15 -29.31
CA PHE A 470 -13.97 19.90 -28.66
C PHE A 470 -13.05 18.99 -29.49
N GLY A 471 -12.17 19.57 -30.31
CA GLY A 471 -11.10 18.83 -30.99
C GLY A 471 -9.86 18.51 -30.14
N CYS A 472 -9.90 18.74 -28.82
CA CYS A 472 -8.69 18.83 -27.97
C CYS A 472 -8.82 18.07 -26.65
N ALA A 473 -8.01 17.03 -26.48
CA ALA A 473 -7.91 16.26 -25.23
C ALA A 473 -7.29 17.08 -24.08
N ASN A 474 -7.66 16.74 -22.85
CA ASN A 474 -7.13 17.33 -21.62
C ASN A 474 -6.71 16.20 -20.64
N PRO A 475 -5.63 15.45 -20.92
CA PRO A 475 -5.20 14.28 -20.14
C PRO A 475 -4.61 14.62 -18.75
N HIS A 476 -4.59 15.90 -18.38
CA HIS A 476 -4.15 16.38 -17.06
C HIS A 476 -5.35 16.78 -16.18
N LEU A 477 -6.59 16.49 -16.58
CA LEU A 477 -7.76 16.59 -15.71
C LEU A 477 -7.64 15.58 -14.55
N ARG A 478 -8.21 15.95 -13.41
CA ARG A 478 -8.27 15.15 -12.18
C ARG A 478 -9.73 15.09 -11.73
N LEU A 479 -10.10 14.06 -10.97
CA LEU A 479 -11.48 13.94 -10.46
C LEU A 479 -11.84 15.15 -9.59
N ALA A 480 -10.88 15.66 -8.82
CA ALA A 480 -10.95 16.96 -8.18
C ALA A 480 -9.55 17.60 -8.04
N VAL A 481 -9.51 18.90 -7.76
CA VAL A 481 -8.37 19.58 -7.15
C VAL A 481 -8.92 20.39 -5.98
N TRP A 482 -8.53 20.04 -4.76
CA TRP A 482 -9.02 20.65 -3.53
C TRP A 482 -8.13 21.81 -3.12
N ASP A 483 -8.68 23.01 -3.02
CA ASP A 483 -8.06 24.11 -2.26
C ASP A 483 -8.27 23.85 -0.76
N THR A 484 -7.21 23.41 -0.07
CA THR A 484 -7.24 23.13 1.37
C THR A 484 -7.02 24.38 2.21
N LYS A 485 -6.55 25.48 1.61
CA LYS A 485 -6.46 26.81 2.25
C LYS A 485 -7.81 27.54 2.29
N ALA A 486 -8.82 27.03 1.58
CA ALA A 486 -10.22 27.48 1.72
C ALA A 486 -10.96 26.86 2.92
N LEU A 487 -10.32 25.97 3.68
CA LEU A 487 -10.87 25.42 4.93
C LEU A 487 -10.73 26.43 6.10
N PRO A 488 -11.49 26.27 7.19
CA PRO A 488 -11.31 27.06 8.41
C PRO A 488 -9.91 26.91 9.04
N ASP A 489 -9.42 27.96 9.69
CA ASP A 489 -8.09 28.00 10.33
C ASP A 489 -7.85 26.85 11.35
N ASP A 490 -8.89 26.30 11.99
CA ASP A 490 -8.77 25.12 12.87
C ASP A 490 -8.51 23.80 12.12
N ARG A 491 -8.36 23.84 10.79
CA ARG A 491 -8.28 22.69 9.87
C ARG A 491 -7.05 22.67 8.98
N GLU A 492 -6.12 23.60 9.18
CA GLU A 492 -4.89 23.65 8.39
C GLU A 492 -4.07 22.37 8.49
N ASN A 493 -4.15 21.66 9.62
CA ASN A 493 -3.46 20.41 9.90
C ASN A 493 -4.45 19.32 10.42
N ASP A 494 -5.47 18.99 9.62
CA ASP A 494 -6.53 18.04 10.00
C ASP A 494 -6.46 16.70 9.23
N LEU A 495 -6.79 15.60 9.91
CA LEU A 495 -6.84 14.28 9.30
C LEU A 495 -8.18 14.07 8.59
N MET A 496 -8.13 13.99 7.26
CA MET A 496 -9.30 13.89 6.39
C MET A 496 -9.42 12.51 5.78
N ARG A 497 -10.63 12.06 5.50
CA ARG A 497 -10.91 10.90 4.64
C ARG A 497 -11.61 11.36 3.37
N LEU A 498 -11.08 10.94 2.23
CA LEU A 498 -11.66 11.18 0.91
C LEU A 498 -12.41 9.94 0.41
N ARG A 499 -13.54 10.16 -0.27
CA ARG A 499 -14.30 9.13 -1.01
C ARG A 499 -14.68 9.66 -2.39
N LEU A 500 -14.85 8.74 -3.33
CA LEU A 500 -15.51 9.02 -4.61
C LEU A 500 -16.99 8.62 -4.50
N GLU A 501 -17.88 9.47 -5.00
CA GLU A 501 -19.32 9.21 -5.10
C GLU A 501 -19.78 9.41 -6.55
N TRP A 502 -20.77 8.65 -6.99
CA TRP A 502 -21.37 8.79 -8.30
C TRP A 502 -22.89 8.57 -8.28
N GLU A 503 -23.63 9.33 -9.08
CA GLU A 503 -25.04 9.03 -9.37
C GLU A 503 -25.14 8.14 -10.61
N THR A 504 -26.05 7.17 -10.58
CA THR A 504 -26.42 6.39 -11.77
C THR A 504 -27.69 6.92 -12.43
N SER A 505 -27.92 6.52 -13.68
CA SER A 505 -29.16 6.81 -14.43
C SER A 505 -30.44 6.23 -13.79
N GLY A 506 -30.31 5.39 -12.75
CA GLY A 506 -31.41 4.99 -11.87
C GLY A 506 -31.79 6.02 -10.78
N GLY A 507 -31.05 7.13 -10.65
CA GLY A 507 -31.29 8.18 -9.67
C GLY A 507 -30.78 7.87 -8.25
N GLY A 508 -29.90 6.87 -8.10
CA GLY A 508 -29.25 6.53 -6.84
C GLY A 508 -27.82 7.06 -6.77
N VAL A 509 -27.45 7.68 -5.65
CA VAL A 509 -26.04 7.93 -5.29
C VAL A 509 -25.43 6.61 -4.81
N VAL A 510 -24.27 6.27 -5.36
CA VAL A 510 -23.40 5.17 -4.95
C VAL A 510 -22.12 5.79 -4.39
N THR A 511 -21.73 5.38 -3.19
CA THR A 511 -20.44 5.75 -2.59
C THR A 511 -19.42 4.65 -2.88
N SER A 512 -18.20 5.05 -3.25
CA SER A 512 -17.06 4.14 -3.37
C SER A 512 -16.86 3.36 -2.06
N PRO A 513 -16.71 2.02 -2.12
CA PRO A 513 -16.27 1.24 -0.96
C PRO A 513 -14.84 1.63 -0.54
N PHE A 514 -14.02 2.12 -1.47
CA PHE A 514 -12.67 2.61 -1.17
C PHE A 514 -12.70 4.05 -0.69
N SER A 515 -12.03 4.29 0.43
CA SER A 515 -11.82 5.60 1.02
C SER A 515 -10.38 5.73 1.47
N HIS A 516 -9.78 6.91 1.29
CA HIS A 516 -8.37 7.13 1.55
C HIS A 516 -8.20 8.20 2.64
N SER A 517 -7.32 7.96 3.61
CA SER A 517 -6.90 9.00 4.54
C SER A 517 -5.93 9.96 3.84
N VAL A 518 -6.04 11.25 4.13
CA VAL A 518 -5.07 12.29 3.79
C VAL A 518 -4.89 13.18 5.02
N GLN A 519 -3.67 13.22 5.54
CA GLN A 519 -3.28 14.21 6.53
C GLN A 519 -3.07 15.53 5.79
N LEU A 520 -3.87 16.53 6.14
CA LEU A 520 -3.59 17.87 5.66
C LEU A 520 -2.41 18.45 6.42
N ASP A 521 -1.57 19.20 5.73
CA ASP A 521 -0.77 20.23 6.36
C ASP A 521 -0.60 21.46 5.46
N ASN A 522 -1.08 22.57 6.00
CA ASN A 522 -1.07 23.90 5.40
C ASN A 522 -0.26 24.88 6.28
N ILE A 523 0.26 24.43 7.42
CA ILE A 523 1.07 25.23 8.35
C ILE A 523 2.51 25.20 7.82
N LEU A 524 3.08 26.37 7.55
CA LEU A 524 4.52 26.47 7.28
C LEU A 524 5.31 26.41 8.60
N PRO A 525 6.58 25.96 8.59
CA PRO A 525 7.46 26.00 9.76
C PRO A 525 7.33 27.32 10.54
N GLN A 526 7.26 27.22 11.85
CA GLN A 526 7.14 28.36 12.74
C GLN A 526 8.51 28.72 13.29
N MET A 527 8.79 30.01 13.40
CA MET A 527 10.06 30.55 13.91
C MET A 527 9.76 31.78 14.76
N PRO A 528 10.54 32.04 15.84
CA PRO A 528 10.54 33.33 16.49
C PRO A 528 10.86 34.48 15.51
N PRO A 529 10.46 35.73 15.82
CA PRO A 529 10.98 36.88 15.10
C PRO A 529 12.48 37.08 15.36
N TYR A 530 13.19 37.59 14.35
CA TYR A 530 14.57 38.07 14.49
C TYR A 530 14.70 39.04 15.69
N PRO A 531 15.73 38.93 16.55
CA PRO A 531 16.93 38.10 16.39
C PRO A 531 16.87 36.72 17.07
N ASN A 532 15.71 36.28 17.58
CA ASN A 532 15.65 35.17 18.53
C ASN A 532 15.60 33.77 17.87
N ASN A 533 15.51 33.69 16.54
CA ASN A 533 15.34 32.43 15.80
C ASN A 533 16.64 31.79 15.29
N LEU A 534 17.75 32.54 15.27
CA LEU A 534 19.04 32.06 14.76
C LEU A 534 20.20 32.72 15.51
N GLU A 535 21.01 31.91 16.19
CA GLU A 535 22.15 32.32 16.99
C GLU A 535 23.47 31.73 16.44
N VAL A 536 24.54 32.51 16.50
CA VAL A 536 25.93 32.06 16.29
C VAL A 536 26.65 32.10 17.62
N ARG A 537 27.21 30.98 18.07
CA ARG A 537 27.95 30.87 19.35
C ARG A 537 29.40 30.44 19.13
N LEU A 538 30.29 30.80 20.06
CA LEU A 538 31.68 30.36 20.03
C LEU A 538 31.79 28.84 20.26
N ASN A 539 32.58 28.14 19.45
CA ASN A 539 32.84 26.71 19.63
C ASN A 539 33.99 26.44 20.64
N ASP A 540 33.93 27.10 21.80
CA ASP A 540 34.89 26.99 22.90
C ASP A 540 34.32 26.29 24.16
N GLY A 541 33.07 25.81 24.07
CA GLY A 541 32.34 25.21 25.19
C GLY A 541 31.74 26.20 26.20
N SER A 542 31.91 27.51 25.99
CA SER A 542 31.31 28.54 26.87
C SER A 542 29.83 28.80 26.59
N GLY A 543 29.36 28.49 25.38
CA GLY A 543 28.03 28.87 24.88
C GLY A 543 27.88 30.38 24.60
N THR A 544 28.98 31.14 24.56
CA THR A 544 28.96 32.59 24.33
C THR A 544 28.39 32.94 22.95
N LEU A 545 27.29 33.70 22.93
CA LEU A 545 26.69 34.29 21.74
C LEU A 545 27.63 35.31 21.08
N VAL A 546 27.81 35.22 19.77
CA VAL A 546 28.45 36.23 18.93
C VAL A 546 27.37 37.22 18.47
N PRO A 547 27.43 38.52 18.85
CA PRO A 547 26.41 39.48 18.46
C PRO A 547 26.40 39.79 16.96
N ALA A 548 25.33 40.45 16.49
CA ALA A 548 25.21 40.99 15.13
C ALA A 548 26.42 41.89 14.77
N CYS A 549 27.27 41.41 13.85
CA CYS A 549 28.59 41.99 13.53
C CYS A 549 29.48 42.28 14.76
N GLY A 550 29.33 41.53 15.85
CA GLY A 550 30.12 41.65 17.08
C GLY A 550 31.43 40.88 16.99
N GLN A 551 32.50 41.45 17.52
CA GLN A 551 33.87 40.89 17.42
C GLN A 551 33.98 39.52 18.11
N ALA A 552 34.12 38.46 17.32
CA ALA A 552 34.61 37.18 17.82
C ALA A 552 36.07 37.30 18.32
N PRO A 553 36.54 36.41 19.22
CA PRO A 553 37.94 36.35 19.61
C PRO A 553 38.84 36.11 18.39
N SER A 554 39.94 36.86 18.29
CA SER A 554 40.96 36.61 17.26
C SER A 554 41.49 35.17 17.40
N GLY A 555 41.54 34.46 16.27
CA GLY A 555 41.78 33.02 16.18
C GLY A 555 40.53 32.17 15.93
N ALA A 556 39.31 32.69 16.12
CA ALA A 556 38.09 31.93 15.92
C ALA A 556 37.74 31.74 14.43
N SER A 557 37.75 30.49 13.95
CA SER A 557 37.16 30.08 12.67
C SER A 557 35.92 29.19 12.82
N VAL A 558 35.84 28.38 13.87
CA VAL A 558 34.72 27.44 14.09
C VAL A 558 33.67 28.04 15.02
N PHE A 559 32.42 28.03 14.56
CA PHE A 559 31.26 28.56 15.29
C PHE A 559 30.15 27.52 15.38
N GLN A 560 29.37 27.56 16.45
CA GLN A 560 28.17 26.74 16.61
C GLN A 560 26.95 27.51 16.09
N VAL A 561 26.14 26.90 15.25
CA VAL A 561 24.86 27.45 14.78
C VAL A 561 23.74 26.85 15.63
N TRP A 562 22.90 27.70 16.21
CA TRP A 562 21.74 27.30 17.00
C TRP A 562 20.49 28.00 16.45
N ALA A 563 19.33 27.33 16.47
CA ALA A 563 18.08 27.91 15.96
C ALA A 563 16.87 27.40 16.75
N GLU A 564 15.75 28.12 16.67
CA GLU A 564 14.48 27.71 17.24
C GLU A 564 13.42 27.70 16.13
N PHE A 565 12.81 26.54 15.89
CA PHE A 565 11.69 26.37 14.97
C PHE A 565 10.79 25.21 15.41
N GLU A 566 9.54 25.23 14.95
CA GLU A 566 8.53 24.20 15.18
C GLU A 566 7.79 23.89 13.88
N ASP A 567 7.78 22.62 13.49
CA ASP A 567 7.12 22.08 12.29
C ASP A 567 6.81 20.59 12.54
N PRO A 568 5.52 20.20 12.67
CA PRO A 568 5.11 18.80 12.86
C PRO A 568 5.49 17.86 11.71
N TYR A 569 5.87 18.40 10.54
CA TYR A 569 6.25 17.65 9.34
C TYR A 569 7.55 18.21 8.73
N TYR A 570 8.53 18.50 9.58
CA TYR A 570 9.85 18.97 9.18
C TYR A 570 10.63 17.97 8.30
N TRP A 571 11.23 18.44 7.20
CA TRP A 571 12.02 17.61 6.27
C TRP A 571 13.55 17.83 6.40
N PHE A 572 14.04 19.03 6.10
CA PHE A 572 15.46 19.36 6.14
C PHE A 572 15.70 20.86 6.33
N PHE A 573 16.92 21.26 6.68
CA PHE A 573 17.34 22.67 6.64
C PHE A 573 18.53 22.90 5.69
N THR A 574 18.82 24.14 5.34
CA THR A 574 20.05 24.51 4.60
C THR A 574 20.74 25.66 5.33
N LEU A 575 22.08 25.59 5.48
CA LEU A 575 22.89 26.67 6.05
C LEU A 575 23.78 27.29 4.97
N GLN A 576 23.66 28.61 4.81
CA GLN A 576 24.39 29.37 3.80
C GLN A 576 25.05 30.59 4.44
N VAL A 577 26.32 30.85 4.13
CA VAL A 577 27.04 32.06 4.57
C VAL A 577 27.44 32.91 3.37
N GLU A 578 27.15 34.22 3.47
CA GLU A 578 27.55 35.23 2.49
C GLU A 578 28.49 36.27 3.13
N GLY A 579 29.55 36.65 2.42
CA GLY A 579 30.50 37.68 2.86
C GLY A 579 31.93 37.42 2.40
N GLY A 580 32.91 37.94 3.14
CA GLY A 580 34.33 37.79 2.83
C GLY A 580 34.89 38.80 1.82
N ASP A 581 36.20 38.73 1.59
CA ASP A 581 36.92 39.48 0.53
C ASP A 581 37.95 38.55 -0.15
N PRO A 582 37.75 38.16 -1.42
CA PRO A 582 36.63 38.56 -2.29
C PRO A 582 35.29 38.00 -1.80
N PRO A 583 34.15 38.68 -2.04
CA PRO A 583 32.83 38.19 -1.62
C PRO A 583 32.52 36.80 -2.18
N THR A 584 32.02 35.93 -1.31
CA THR A 584 31.63 34.55 -1.63
C THR A 584 30.26 34.22 -1.03
N SER A 585 29.69 33.11 -1.49
CA SER A 585 28.52 32.45 -0.91
C SER A 585 28.87 30.97 -0.77
N HIS A 586 28.76 30.43 0.45
CA HIS A 586 29.16 29.06 0.78
C HIS A 586 28.00 28.35 1.48
N TYR A 587 27.64 27.16 1.00
CA TYR A 587 26.73 26.27 1.71
C TYR A 587 27.54 25.36 2.61
N PHE A 588 27.19 25.31 3.90
CA PHE A 588 27.68 24.27 4.79
C PHE A 588 26.77 23.06 4.58
N GLY A 589 27.33 22.01 3.98
CA GLY A 589 26.61 20.77 3.69
C GLY A 589 26.60 19.78 4.86
N SER A 590 25.81 18.72 4.71
CA SER A 590 25.64 17.58 5.62
C SER A 590 26.92 16.77 5.89
N PRO A 591 26.88 15.82 6.85
CA PRO A 591 27.86 14.74 6.92
C PRO A 591 27.86 13.81 5.68
N SER A 592 26.76 13.74 4.92
CA SER A 592 26.68 13.03 3.63
C SER A 592 27.31 13.78 2.46
N GLY A 593 27.50 15.10 2.58
CA GLY A 593 28.16 15.97 1.58
C GLY A 593 27.22 16.77 0.68
N ASP A 594 25.91 16.74 0.93
CA ASP A 594 24.89 17.52 0.22
C ASP A 594 24.61 18.85 0.92
N ASN A 595 23.99 19.82 0.23
CA ASN A 595 23.70 21.14 0.82
C ASN A 595 22.44 21.18 1.73
N TRP A 596 21.76 20.04 1.93
CA TRP A 596 20.60 19.89 2.81
C TRP A 596 20.95 19.12 4.08
N HIS A 597 20.25 19.42 5.18
CA HIS A 597 20.48 18.87 6.51
C HIS A 597 19.25 18.11 7.01
N GLU A 598 19.19 16.84 6.68
CA GLU A 598 18.05 15.94 6.89
C GLU A 598 17.69 15.80 8.38
N TYR A 599 16.40 15.62 8.67
CA TYR A 599 15.90 15.62 10.05
C TYR A 599 16.43 14.51 10.98
N PHE A 600 17.08 13.49 10.41
CA PHE A 600 17.66 12.33 11.09
C PHE A 600 19.19 12.30 11.14
N GLU A 601 19.87 13.35 10.69
CA GLU A 601 21.33 13.49 10.84
C GLU A 601 21.77 13.34 12.31
N THR A 602 23.05 12.98 12.53
CA THR A 602 23.60 12.75 13.87
C THR A 602 24.58 13.85 14.33
N PRO A 603 24.57 14.21 15.63
CA PRO A 603 25.65 14.87 16.38
C PRO A 603 26.88 15.45 15.66
N ASP A 604 26.84 16.69 15.16
CA ASP A 604 28.07 17.41 14.75
C ASP A 604 28.93 17.82 15.97
N GLY A 605 29.64 16.84 16.55
CA GLY A 605 30.67 17.04 17.56
C GLY A 605 30.29 16.61 19.00
N PRO A 606 31.19 16.85 19.96
CA PRO A 606 31.09 16.32 21.33
C PRO A 606 30.12 17.13 22.21
N GLY A 607 28.84 17.15 21.84
CA GLY A 607 27.73 17.60 22.69
C GLY A 607 27.30 16.53 23.72
N PRO A 608 26.33 16.85 24.60
CA PRO A 608 25.65 15.84 25.41
C PRO A 608 24.93 14.84 24.50
N VAL A 609 24.95 13.55 24.86
CA VAL A 609 24.43 12.47 24.00
C VAL A 609 22.91 12.54 23.89
N GLY A 610 22.42 12.90 22.70
CA GLY A 610 21.01 12.93 22.31
C GLY A 610 20.90 13.08 20.78
N PRO A 611 19.69 12.94 20.21
CA PRO A 611 19.47 13.20 18.78
C PRO A 611 19.69 14.69 18.44
N LEU A 612 19.97 14.98 17.17
CA LEU A 612 20.00 16.35 16.67
C LEU A 612 18.59 16.98 16.70
N LYS A 613 18.52 18.31 16.57
CA LYS A 613 17.34 19.07 16.08
C LYS A 613 16.02 19.00 16.90
N ASN A 614 15.93 18.27 18.01
CA ASN A 614 14.68 18.04 18.76
C ASN A 614 13.58 17.44 17.86
N THR A 615 13.94 16.48 17.01
CA THR A 615 13.07 15.86 16.00
C THR A 615 12.81 14.38 16.25
N ASP A 616 11.72 13.87 15.68
CA ASP A 616 11.34 12.45 15.67
C ASP A 616 11.07 11.93 14.24
N ASP A 617 10.27 10.88 14.07
CA ASP A 617 9.91 10.32 12.76
C ASP A 617 8.68 10.97 12.10
N GLN A 618 8.20 12.09 12.66
CA GLN A 618 7.14 12.95 12.11
C GLN A 618 7.69 14.35 11.80
N GLY A 619 8.32 15.01 12.78
CA GLY A 619 8.83 16.38 12.64
C GLY A 619 9.56 16.86 13.89
N THR A 620 9.32 18.11 14.31
CA THR A 620 9.86 18.65 15.57
C THR A 620 9.00 18.26 16.78
N LEU A 621 9.64 17.92 17.90
CA LEU A 621 9.03 17.67 19.21
C LEU A 621 8.63 18.98 19.94
N GLY A 622 8.19 19.98 19.18
CA GLY A 622 7.79 21.31 19.63
C GLY A 622 8.92 22.34 19.75
N MET A 623 8.52 23.60 19.99
CA MET A 623 9.41 24.76 20.12
C MET A 623 10.56 24.57 21.13
N GLY A 624 11.79 24.85 20.68
CA GLY A 624 12.96 25.03 21.54
C GLY A 624 14.23 25.36 20.75
N LEU A 625 15.18 26.07 21.39
CA LEU A 625 16.47 26.39 20.79
C LEU A 625 17.40 25.16 20.74
N VAL A 626 17.69 24.68 19.53
CA VAL A 626 18.50 23.50 19.25
C VAL A 626 19.85 23.85 18.61
N HIS A 627 20.88 23.06 18.89
CA HIS A 627 22.14 23.10 18.13
C HIS A 627 21.89 22.44 16.77
N LEU A 628 22.28 23.13 15.69
CA LEU A 628 22.09 22.65 14.32
C LEU A 628 23.35 21.98 13.77
N ARG A 629 24.48 22.70 13.80
CA ARG A 629 25.76 22.29 13.23
C ARG A 629 26.90 23.17 13.78
N ASN A 630 28.14 22.73 13.59
CA ASN A 630 29.32 23.59 13.69
C ASN A 630 29.82 23.95 12.29
N ILE A 631 30.03 25.24 12.02
CA ILE A 631 30.55 25.76 10.74
C ILE A 631 32.02 26.17 10.89
N ASP A 632 32.91 25.74 9.98
CA ASP A 632 34.30 26.21 9.94
C ASP A 632 34.47 27.25 8.82
N MET A 633 34.66 28.50 9.23
CA MET A 633 34.82 29.62 8.30
C MET A 633 36.10 29.55 7.45
N THR A 634 37.04 28.65 7.73
CA THR A 634 38.17 28.38 6.83
C THR A 634 37.77 27.70 5.52
N GLU A 635 36.58 27.09 5.43
CA GLU A 635 36.04 26.54 4.18
C GLU A 635 35.86 27.61 3.09
N LEU A 636 35.59 28.87 3.48
CA LEU A 636 35.53 30.03 2.58
C LEU A 636 36.91 30.38 1.97
N GLY A 637 38.00 29.72 2.43
CA GLY A 637 39.32 29.77 1.83
C GLY A 637 39.90 31.18 1.71
N ALA A 638 40.14 31.62 0.47
CA ALA A 638 40.69 32.94 0.20
C ALA A 638 39.77 34.08 0.67
N SER A 639 38.45 33.87 0.70
CA SER A 639 37.45 34.86 1.12
C SER A 639 37.37 35.03 2.63
N PHE A 640 37.88 34.06 3.42
CA PHE A 640 37.90 34.18 4.88
C PHE A 640 38.84 35.32 5.31
N LYS A 641 38.23 36.41 5.75
CA LYS A 641 38.86 37.67 6.21
C LYS A 641 38.12 38.16 7.45
N ARG A 642 38.73 39.09 8.18
CA ARG A 642 38.04 39.80 9.26
C ARG A 642 36.99 40.76 8.71
N CYS A 643 35.75 40.32 8.65
CA CYS A 643 34.59 41.11 8.24
C CYS A 643 33.32 40.58 8.90
N CYS A 644 32.21 41.31 8.73
CA CYS A 644 30.89 40.80 9.09
C CYS A 644 30.34 39.92 7.96
N TYR A 645 29.82 38.75 8.33
CA TYR A 645 29.17 37.78 7.44
C TYR A 645 27.67 37.74 7.72
N LEU A 646 26.89 37.35 6.72
CA LEU A 646 25.49 36.96 6.84
C LEU A 646 25.41 35.44 6.92
N LEU A 647 24.71 34.89 7.91
CA LEU A 647 24.30 33.49 7.96
C LEU A 647 22.80 33.43 7.67
N GLU A 648 22.43 32.57 6.72
CA GLU A 648 21.06 32.21 6.36
C GLU A 648 20.79 30.76 6.75
N LEU A 649 19.66 30.56 7.44
CA LEU A 649 19.02 29.28 7.67
C LEU A 649 17.72 29.25 6.86
N ARG A 650 17.46 28.16 6.13
CA ARG A 650 16.12 27.81 5.66
C ARG A 650 15.70 26.49 6.26
N VAL A 651 14.47 26.40 6.73
CA VAL A 651 13.83 25.17 7.23
C VAL A 651 12.71 24.80 6.27
N TYR A 652 12.70 23.54 5.84
CA TYR A 652 11.81 23.02 4.80
C TYR A 652 10.79 22.03 5.37
N ASP A 653 9.58 22.22 4.87
CA ASP A 653 8.32 21.55 5.16
C ASP A 653 8.15 20.31 4.25
N ALA A 654 7.85 19.15 4.84
CA ALA A 654 7.67 17.90 4.10
C ALA A 654 6.40 17.89 3.24
N SER A 655 5.45 18.80 3.42
CA SER A 655 4.15 18.76 2.75
C SER A 655 4.26 18.65 1.23
N ILE A 656 3.46 17.74 0.66
CA ILE A 656 3.17 17.69 -0.77
C ILE A 656 2.23 18.85 -1.10
N ARG A 657 2.80 19.98 -1.54
CA ARG A 657 2.07 21.21 -1.88
C ARG A 657 2.18 21.51 -3.37
N HIS A 658 1.03 21.62 -4.02
CA HIS A 658 0.95 21.87 -5.46
C HIS A 658 0.36 23.25 -5.78
N THR A 659 0.71 23.74 -6.95
CA THR A 659 -0.14 24.72 -7.65
C THR A 659 -1.30 23.98 -8.32
N PHE A 660 -2.45 24.64 -8.54
CA PHE A 660 -3.67 24.03 -9.11
C PHE A 660 -3.44 23.13 -10.34
N ALA A 661 -2.46 23.47 -11.19
CA ALA A 661 -2.12 22.71 -12.40
C ALA A 661 -1.35 21.39 -12.16
N GLY A 662 -1.24 20.92 -10.91
CA GLY A 662 -0.45 19.75 -10.54
C GLY A 662 1.07 19.95 -10.61
N ILE A 663 1.54 21.11 -11.08
CA ILE A 663 2.95 21.48 -11.05
C ILE A 663 3.38 21.67 -9.59
N ASN A 664 4.22 20.77 -9.11
CA ASN A 664 5.05 20.98 -7.93
C ASN A 664 5.98 22.19 -8.22
N PRO A 665 5.90 23.29 -7.46
CA PRO A 665 6.65 24.52 -7.70
C PRO A 665 8.11 24.37 -7.23
N GLY A 666 8.86 23.48 -7.90
CA GLY A 666 10.16 22.97 -7.47
C GLY A 666 11.11 24.05 -6.95
N THR A 667 11.34 24.05 -5.63
CA THR A 667 12.30 24.90 -4.91
C THR A 667 12.13 26.42 -5.10
N SER A 668 10.93 26.92 -5.44
CA SER A 668 10.72 28.37 -5.66
C SER A 668 9.42 28.93 -5.09
N LEU A 669 9.55 30.10 -4.43
CA LEU A 669 8.48 31.00 -3.94
C LEU A 669 7.82 30.66 -2.58
N ASP A 670 8.62 30.38 -1.54
CA ASP A 670 8.21 30.45 -0.12
C ASP A 670 7.00 29.57 0.31
N LEU A 671 6.65 28.55 -0.50
CA LEU A 671 5.48 27.67 -0.30
C LEU A 671 5.73 26.48 0.65
N ASN A 672 7.00 26.15 0.87
CA ASN A 672 7.48 25.01 1.65
C ASN A 672 8.64 25.38 2.59
N ASP A 673 9.02 26.65 2.72
CA ASP A 673 10.18 27.03 3.56
C ASP A 673 9.98 28.32 4.37
N ARG A 674 10.70 28.38 5.50
CA ARG A 674 10.94 29.63 6.24
C ARG A 674 12.43 29.93 6.31
N ARG A 675 12.74 31.22 6.24
CA ARG A 675 14.09 31.78 6.28
C ARG A 675 14.33 32.54 7.58
N ALA A 676 15.40 32.18 8.30
CA ALA A 676 15.99 32.99 9.35
C ALA A 676 17.34 33.54 8.88
N ILE A 677 17.73 34.72 9.38
CA ILE A 677 19.04 35.32 9.09
C ILE A 677 19.65 35.93 10.35
N VAL A 678 20.97 35.87 10.45
CA VAL A 678 21.77 36.54 11.50
C VAL A 678 23.09 37.02 10.90
N THR A 679 23.79 37.92 11.57
CA THR A 679 25.11 38.41 11.14
C THR A 679 26.14 38.25 12.25
N PHE A 680 27.42 38.12 11.91
CA PHE A 680 28.49 37.92 12.90
C PHE A 680 29.85 38.38 12.34
N GLU A 681 30.76 38.86 13.19
CA GLU A 681 32.15 39.11 12.77
C GLU A 681 33.00 37.86 13.01
N ALA A 682 33.73 37.42 11.99
CA ALA A 682 34.68 36.30 12.07
C ALA A 682 35.96 36.63 11.30
N GLY A 683 37.05 35.91 11.58
CA GLY A 683 38.35 36.09 10.93
C GLY A 683 39.41 36.80 11.78
N ASN A 684 40.65 36.82 11.26
CA ASN A 684 41.84 37.38 11.91
C ASN A 684 42.19 38.77 11.37
#